data_AF-A0A2N0W4S7-F1
#
_entry.id   AF-A0A2N0W4S7-F1
#
_cell.length_a   1.000
_cell.length_b   1.000
_cell.length_c   1.000
_cell.angle_alpha   90.00
_cell.angle_beta   90.00
_cell.angle_gamma   90.00
#
_symmetry.space_group_name_H-M   'P 1'
#
loop_
_entity.id
_entity.type
_entity.pdbx_description
1 polymer ?
#
loop_
_entity_poly.entity_id
_entity_poly.type
_entity_poly.pdbx_seq_one_letter_code
_entity_poly.pdbx_strand_id
1 'polypeptide(L)'
;MTRLFSLHSPARLCALLYLAALLLSAQQLTQLLPLNQWTGTLTHAFAQPSPRQIVIQDMWLPRQLMALLCGMALALVGVVMQQALRNPLAEPMTLGVASGATLALTLTALMAPAWLMIGREWLALGGSVIALLTVFVLASRQAFSPLALILAGMLVNLYCGSVTLLMSIIYDQSLAAIFIWGGGSLVQQDSHAFWWLLPRVLFCLIPILLMLRPLSLMSLNEQVTRSLGISPGFVRSVVLLAALAISSLVISQAGVIGFIGLAAPHLAALAGAHRLRQRILWSPLVGGGLLWLTDQGVSRLTGYHGLLLPTGMMTALAGGPLLLWYLPRVRSVPVQAIKDSLHAATATVAKPRTLWVFILLLAGIFFSLDVGRSLNGWHFSGWPEFLQLMPYRLPRMVAGLTAGVLLAGAGVLIQRVTANPMASPELLGIGAGASLGITVLLLIQPAAGMGGIMLSSAAGAFITLMITALSFRQGRFHPQRALLCGLAITAIFQSVAGVVMSNNGIAANMLRQLMTGSTYYVTTPMAAAGLLLAVFLLALTPLLRRHLQLLPLESVPFSLGMRVPRARSGVMVLAAAMTGVATLIVGPLSFIGLLGPHIARQLGARRPMLQLLLAVMISALLMVVADWLGRNMLYPRQIPAGLMATLTGGPWLAVLLYRQQHRG
;
A
#
# COMPACT_ATOMS: atom_id res chain seq x y z
N MET A 1 -12.06 -28.39 9.75
CA MET A 1 -12.35 -27.07 9.13
C MET A 1 -12.52 -27.08 7.60
N THR A 2 -12.30 -28.20 6.89
CA THR A 2 -12.37 -28.29 5.42
C THR A 2 -13.76 -28.49 4.82
N ARG A 3 -14.80 -28.83 5.61
CA ARG A 3 -16.18 -29.03 5.14
C ARG A 3 -17.16 -27.88 5.44
N LEU A 4 -16.83 -26.97 6.35
CA LEU A 4 -17.72 -25.85 6.73
C LEU A 4 -17.78 -24.71 5.70
N PHE A 5 -16.84 -24.66 4.75
CA PHE A 5 -16.74 -23.63 3.71
C PHE A 5 -16.88 -24.16 2.29
N SER A 6 -17.49 -25.33 2.08
CA SER A 6 -17.88 -25.78 0.74
C SER A 6 -19.15 -25.05 0.27
N LEU A 7 -19.10 -23.71 0.27
CA LEU A 7 -20.16 -22.87 -0.26
C LEU A 7 -20.08 -22.99 -1.79
N HIS A 8 -20.72 -24.00 -2.35
CA HIS A 8 -20.81 -24.18 -3.80
C HIS A 8 -21.80 -23.19 -4.45
N SER A 9 -22.40 -22.28 -3.68
CA SER A 9 -23.24 -21.22 -4.21
C SER A 9 -22.95 -19.87 -3.55
N PRO A 10 -22.78 -18.79 -4.36
CA PRO A 10 -22.60 -17.44 -3.84
C PRO A 10 -23.83 -16.97 -3.07
N ALA A 11 -25.02 -17.47 -3.43
CA ALA A 11 -26.27 -17.19 -2.72
C ALA A 11 -26.22 -17.64 -1.24
N ARG A 12 -25.67 -18.83 -0.94
CA ARG A 12 -25.54 -19.31 0.45
C ARG A 12 -24.55 -18.47 1.24
N LEU A 13 -23.43 -18.06 0.63
CA LEU A 13 -22.47 -17.16 1.27
C LEU A 13 -23.14 -15.83 1.63
N CYS A 14 -23.84 -15.20 0.68
CA CYS A 14 -24.58 -13.97 0.94
C CYS A 14 -25.62 -14.17 2.05
N ALA A 15 -26.43 -15.23 1.98
CA ALA A 15 -27.44 -15.52 2.99
C ALA A 15 -26.83 -15.65 4.39
N LEU A 16 -25.70 -16.35 4.54
CA LEU A 16 -25.01 -16.48 5.83
C LEU A 16 -24.48 -15.14 6.36
N LEU A 17 -23.85 -14.34 5.50
CA LEU A 17 -23.34 -13.01 5.89
C LEU A 17 -24.48 -12.08 6.33
N TYR A 18 -25.55 -12.02 5.55
CA TYR A 18 -26.71 -11.18 5.85
C TYR A 18 -27.47 -11.67 7.07
N LEU A 19 -27.65 -12.98 7.24
CA LEU A 19 -28.28 -13.56 8.43
C LEU A 19 -27.47 -13.21 9.69
N ALA A 20 -26.15 -13.37 9.66
CA ALA A 20 -25.30 -13.01 10.78
C ALA A 20 -25.39 -11.50 11.10
N ALA A 21 -25.30 -10.64 10.09
CA ALA A 21 -25.42 -9.19 10.28
C ALA A 21 -26.82 -8.77 10.74
N LEU A 22 -27.88 -9.43 10.26
CA LEU A 22 -29.27 -9.21 10.69
C LEU A 22 -29.48 -9.62 12.15
N LEU A 23 -29.01 -10.79 12.56
CA LEU A 23 -29.11 -11.25 13.96
C LEU A 23 -28.40 -10.28 14.90
N LEU A 24 -27.21 -9.82 14.51
CA LEU A 24 -26.46 -8.82 15.24
C LEU A 24 -27.19 -7.46 15.26
N SER A 25 -27.77 -7.02 14.15
CA SER A 25 -28.54 -5.78 14.09
C SER A 25 -29.80 -5.85 14.95
N ALA A 26 -30.53 -6.97 14.89
CA ALA A 26 -31.75 -7.23 15.67
C ALA A 26 -31.45 -7.24 17.17
N GLN A 27 -30.36 -7.89 17.59
CA GLN A 27 -29.93 -7.89 18.99
C GLN A 27 -29.55 -6.48 19.47
N GLN A 28 -28.93 -5.65 18.63
CA GLN A 28 -28.64 -4.26 18.98
C GLN A 28 -29.95 -3.45 19.10
N LEU A 29 -30.89 -3.69 18.19
CA LEU A 29 -32.19 -3.01 18.19
C LEU A 29 -33.02 -3.39 19.43
N THR A 30 -33.02 -4.66 19.87
CA THR A 30 -33.73 -5.07 21.09
C THR A 30 -33.16 -4.44 22.36
N GLN A 31 -31.87 -4.09 22.38
CA GLN A 31 -31.25 -3.36 23.50
C GLN A 31 -31.68 -1.89 23.53
N LEU A 32 -31.98 -1.29 22.38
CA LEU A 32 -32.38 0.10 22.25
C LEU A 32 -33.90 0.28 22.41
N LEU A 33 -34.69 -0.63 21.84
CA LEU A 33 -36.15 -0.53 21.77
C LEU A 33 -36.87 -1.89 21.87
N PRO A 34 -37.99 -1.97 22.61
CA PRO A 34 -38.81 -3.18 22.70
C PRO A 34 -39.46 -3.54 21.36
N LEU A 35 -39.70 -4.84 21.14
CA LEU A 35 -40.18 -5.41 19.86
C LEU A 35 -41.49 -4.80 19.34
N ASN A 36 -42.39 -4.42 20.25
CA ASN A 36 -43.70 -3.84 19.91
C ASN A 36 -43.60 -2.47 19.21
N GLN A 37 -42.49 -1.75 19.39
CA GLN A 37 -42.29 -0.42 18.83
C GLN A 37 -41.45 -0.42 17.54
N TRP A 38 -40.99 -1.60 17.09
CA TRP A 38 -40.11 -1.71 15.92
C TRP A 38 -40.77 -1.24 14.64
N THR A 39 -41.96 -1.74 14.34
CA THR A 39 -42.68 -1.44 13.09
C THR A 39 -42.95 0.05 12.98
N GLY A 40 -43.54 0.65 14.01
CA GLY A 40 -43.81 2.10 14.04
C GLY A 40 -42.55 2.96 13.92
N THR A 41 -41.41 2.50 14.47
CA THR A 41 -40.14 3.25 14.40
C THR A 41 -39.55 3.16 13.00
N LEU A 42 -39.63 2.01 12.34
CA LEU A 42 -39.09 1.83 10.99
C LEU A 42 -39.95 2.48 9.91
N THR A 43 -41.25 2.69 10.15
CA THR A 43 -42.18 3.30 9.17
C THR A 43 -42.45 4.78 9.41
N HIS A 44 -41.74 5.43 10.33
CA HIS A 44 -41.98 6.84 10.74
C HIS A 44 -43.42 7.12 11.20
N ALA A 45 -44.11 6.13 11.79
CA ALA A 45 -45.54 6.22 12.11
C ALA A 45 -45.86 6.87 13.48
N PHE A 46 -44.96 7.69 14.04
CA PHE A 46 -45.17 8.32 15.34
C PHE A 46 -45.35 9.84 15.21
N ALA A 47 -46.41 10.37 15.84
CA ALA A 47 -46.70 11.80 15.89
C ALA A 47 -45.69 12.59 16.75
N GLN A 48 -45.10 11.96 17.77
CA GLN A 48 -44.04 12.53 18.61
C GLN A 48 -42.95 11.46 18.86
N PRO A 49 -41.82 11.52 18.14
CA PRO A 49 -40.77 10.51 18.28
C PRO A 49 -39.98 10.69 19.58
N SER A 50 -39.77 9.60 20.32
CA SER A 50 -38.87 9.59 21.48
C SER A 50 -37.40 9.73 21.05
N PRO A 51 -36.49 10.21 21.94
CA PRO A 51 -35.07 10.35 21.60
C PRO A 51 -34.43 9.06 21.07
N ARG A 52 -34.84 7.89 21.57
CA ARG A 52 -34.34 6.59 21.09
C ARG A 52 -34.82 6.27 19.68
N GLN A 53 -36.05 6.63 19.34
CA GLN A 53 -36.59 6.48 17.99
C GLN A 53 -35.87 7.39 16.99
N ILE A 54 -35.56 8.63 17.39
CA ILE A 54 -34.73 9.57 16.60
C ILE A 54 -33.35 8.97 16.33
N VAL A 55 -32.65 8.48 17.37
CA VAL A 55 -31.33 7.83 17.19
C VAL A 55 -31.41 6.65 16.22
N ILE A 56 -32.49 5.86 16.26
CA ILE A 56 -32.64 4.73 15.34
C ILE A 56 -32.88 5.19 13.90
N GLN A 57 -33.75 6.18 13.70
CA GLN A 57 -34.14 6.67 12.38
C GLN A 57 -33.02 7.49 11.71
N ASP A 58 -32.32 8.33 12.47
CA ASP A 58 -31.37 9.30 11.91
C ASP A 58 -29.91 8.87 12.01
N MET A 59 -29.56 7.97 12.94
CA MET A 59 -28.17 7.53 13.12
C MET A 59 -27.99 6.04 12.83
N TRP A 60 -28.78 5.17 13.45
CA TRP A 60 -28.58 3.72 13.37
C TRP A 60 -28.96 3.14 12.01
N LEU A 61 -30.16 3.46 11.49
CA LEU A 61 -30.64 2.93 10.22
C LEU A 61 -29.81 3.47 9.04
N PRO A 62 -29.50 4.78 8.93
CA PRO A 62 -28.61 5.30 7.89
C PRO A 62 -27.23 4.67 7.94
N ARG A 63 -26.69 4.37 9.13
CA ARG A 63 -25.42 3.62 9.28
C ARG A 63 -25.48 2.23 8.66
N GLN A 64 -26.57 1.47 8.88
CA GLN A 64 -26.74 0.15 8.23
C GLN A 64 -26.79 0.25 6.71
N LEU A 65 -27.58 1.20 6.20
CA LEU A 65 -27.73 1.45 4.78
C LEU A 65 -26.43 1.92 4.14
N MET A 66 -25.66 2.77 4.84
CA MET A 66 -24.35 3.22 4.40
C MET A 66 -23.35 2.05 4.33
N ALA A 67 -23.34 1.16 5.32
CA ALA A 67 -22.50 -0.05 5.30
C ALA A 67 -22.80 -0.94 4.08
N LEU A 68 -24.09 -1.15 3.78
CA LEU A 68 -24.53 -1.92 2.63
C LEU A 68 -24.12 -1.23 1.31
N LEU A 69 -24.44 0.06 1.15
CA LEU A 69 -24.17 0.81 -0.07
C LEU A 69 -22.66 0.91 -0.36
N CYS A 70 -21.86 1.30 0.65
CA CYS A 70 -20.41 1.41 0.52
C CYS A 70 -19.78 0.04 0.24
N GLY A 71 -20.24 -1.03 0.90
CA GLY A 71 -19.73 -2.37 0.70
C GLY A 71 -20.01 -2.91 -0.70
N MET A 72 -21.23 -2.69 -1.19
CA MET A 72 -21.62 -3.04 -2.57
C MET A 72 -20.81 -2.25 -3.61
N ALA A 73 -20.70 -0.93 -3.42
CA ALA A 73 -19.97 -0.04 -4.31
C ALA A 73 -18.47 -0.40 -4.39
N LEU A 74 -17.80 -0.56 -3.25
CA LEU A 74 -16.37 -0.89 -3.21
C LEU A 74 -16.07 -2.27 -3.80
N ALA A 75 -16.94 -3.26 -3.56
CA ALA A 75 -16.80 -4.59 -4.15
C ALA A 75 -17.05 -4.59 -5.66
N LEU A 76 -18.00 -3.80 -6.17
CA LEU A 76 -18.20 -3.59 -7.60
C LEU A 76 -16.94 -2.99 -8.24
N VAL A 77 -16.44 -1.89 -7.68
CA VAL A 77 -15.21 -1.21 -8.12
C VAL A 77 -14.05 -2.21 -8.15
N GLY A 78 -13.94 -3.06 -7.13
CA GLY A 78 -12.99 -4.17 -7.07
C GLY A 78 -13.06 -5.11 -8.27
N VAL A 79 -14.24 -5.67 -8.58
CA VAL A 79 -14.42 -6.55 -9.76
C VAL A 79 -14.00 -5.84 -11.04
N VAL A 80 -14.44 -4.60 -11.19
CA VAL A 80 -14.24 -3.79 -12.39
C VAL A 80 -12.75 -3.49 -12.60
N MET A 81 -12.05 -3.06 -11.55
CA MET A 81 -10.62 -2.81 -11.60
C MET A 81 -9.81 -4.08 -11.86
N GLN A 82 -10.15 -5.19 -11.19
CA GLN A 82 -9.47 -6.47 -11.40
C GLN A 82 -9.58 -6.95 -12.84
N GLN A 83 -10.75 -6.76 -13.45
CA GLN A 83 -11.01 -7.11 -14.84
C GLN A 83 -10.29 -6.16 -15.82
N ALA A 84 -10.38 -4.85 -15.60
CA ALA A 84 -9.77 -3.84 -16.48
C ALA A 84 -8.23 -3.91 -16.48
N LEU A 85 -7.63 -4.14 -15.31
CA LEU A 85 -6.18 -4.22 -15.13
C LEU A 85 -5.61 -5.63 -15.31
N ARG A 86 -6.47 -6.65 -15.50
CA ARG A 86 -6.06 -8.07 -15.54
C ARG A 86 -5.21 -8.47 -14.34
N ASN A 87 -5.53 -7.89 -13.19
CA ASN A 87 -4.80 -8.10 -11.96
C ASN A 87 -5.81 -8.44 -10.88
N PRO A 88 -5.86 -9.69 -10.39
CA PRO A 88 -6.80 -10.06 -9.32
C PRO A 88 -6.60 -9.24 -8.05
N LEU A 89 -5.47 -8.54 -7.92
CA LEU A 89 -5.07 -7.81 -6.72
C LEU A 89 -5.34 -6.31 -6.84
N ALA A 90 -5.91 -5.88 -7.97
CA ALA A 90 -6.30 -4.50 -8.11
C ALA A 90 -7.41 -4.15 -7.13
N GLU A 91 -7.21 -3.05 -6.42
CA GLU A 91 -8.16 -2.47 -5.48
C GLU A 91 -8.17 -0.95 -5.67
N PRO A 92 -9.29 -0.24 -5.47
CA PRO A 92 -9.37 1.21 -5.59
C PRO A 92 -8.23 1.99 -4.90
N MET A 93 -7.80 1.55 -3.72
CA MET A 93 -6.70 2.20 -2.99
C MET A 93 -5.36 2.15 -3.73
N THR A 94 -5.16 1.22 -4.66
CA THR A 94 -3.90 1.09 -5.41
C THR A 94 -3.65 2.23 -6.40
N LEU A 95 -4.67 3.04 -6.73
CA LEU A 95 -4.57 4.15 -7.69
C LEU A 95 -4.47 5.54 -7.03
N GLY A 96 -4.15 5.61 -5.73
CA GLY A 96 -3.81 6.85 -5.04
C GLY A 96 -4.97 7.81 -4.74
N VAL A 97 -6.20 7.43 -5.07
CA VAL A 97 -7.43 8.21 -4.82
C VAL A 97 -7.59 8.57 -3.33
N ALA A 98 -7.42 7.59 -2.44
CA ALA A 98 -7.49 7.80 -0.99
C ALA A 98 -6.39 8.75 -0.47
N SER A 99 -5.17 8.65 -0.99
CA SER A 99 -4.08 9.57 -0.65
C SER A 99 -4.34 11.00 -1.16
N GLY A 100 -4.99 11.14 -2.32
CA GLY A 100 -5.44 12.43 -2.83
C GLY A 100 -6.45 13.11 -1.91
N ALA A 101 -7.49 12.38 -1.48
CA ALA A 101 -8.48 12.89 -0.52
C ALA A 101 -7.84 13.31 0.81
N THR A 102 -7.04 12.43 1.41
CA THR A 102 -6.40 12.69 2.70
C THR A 102 -5.43 13.86 2.61
N LEU A 103 -4.66 14.00 1.53
CA LEU A 103 -3.80 15.16 1.32
C LEU A 103 -4.60 16.45 1.17
N ALA A 104 -5.67 16.46 0.38
CA ALA A 104 -6.50 17.65 0.23
C ALA A 104 -7.10 18.10 1.57
N LEU A 105 -7.67 17.18 2.34
CA LEU A 105 -8.18 17.50 3.68
C LEU A 105 -7.08 18.00 4.62
N THR A 106 -5.89 17.40 4.56
CA THR A 106 -4.72 17.83 5.36
C THR A 106 -4.31 19.25 5.03
N LEU A 107 -4.19 19.58 3.75
CA LEU A 107 -3.83 20.93 3.31
C LEU A 107 -4.92 21.94 3.67
N THR A 108 -6.19 21.61 3.45
CA THR A 108 -7.29 22.51 3.79
C THR A 108 -7.41 22.74 5.29
N ALA A 109 -7.25 21.71 6.12
CA ALA A 109 -7.30 21.87 7.57
C ALA A 109 -6.20 22.80 8.11
N LEU A 110 -5.03 22.81 7.48
CA LEU A 110 -3.92 23.68 7.89
C LEU A 110 -4.01 25.09 7.30
N MET A 111 -4.41 25.22 6.04
CA MET A 111 -4.30 26.48 5.28
C MET A 111 -5.62 27.25 5.19
N ALA A 112 -6.76 26.55 5.17
CA ALA A 112 -8.07 27.13 4.94
C ALA A 112 -9.18 26.36 5.70
N PRO A 113 -9.12 26.27 7.04
CA PRO A 113 -10.04 25.45 7.83
C PRO A 113 -11.51 25.83 7.66
N ALA A 114 -11.81 27.10 7.33
CA ALA A 114 -13.16 27.57 7.03
C ALA A 114 -13.84 26.80 5.88
N TRP A 115 -13.07 26.27 4.92
CA TRP A 115 -13.62 25.51 3.79
C TRP A 115 -14.13 24.14 4.21
N LEU A 116 -13.67 23.59 5.35
CA LEU A 116 -14.21 22.35 5.89
C LEU A 116 -15.67 22.49 6.32
N MET A 117 -16.11 23.71 6.65
CA MET A 117 -17.50 24.02 7.01
C MET A 117 -18.41 24.06 5.77
N ILE A 118 -17.86 24.37 4.59
CA ILE A 118 -18.60 24.43 3.32
C ILE A 118 -18.93 23.02 2.81
N GLY A 119 -18.09 22.04 3.11
CA GLY A 119 -18.32 20.63 2.79
C GLY A 119 -17.02 19.85 2.70
N ARG A 120 -16.70 19.09 3.74
CA ARG A 120 -15.53 18.19 3.79
C ARG A 120 -15.54 17.19 2.63
N GLU A 121 -16.71 16.71 2.26
CA GLU A 121 -16.92 15.73 1.21
C GLU A 121 -16.48 16.23 -0.17
N TRP A 122 -16.73 17.51 -0.49
CA TRP A 122 -16.32 18.11 -1.77
C TRP A 122 -14.81 18.28 -1.86
N LEU A 123 -14.16 18.63 -0.74
CA LEU A 123 -12.70 18.75 -0.65
C LEU A 123 -12.02 17.39 -0.82
N ALA A 124 -12.53 16.37 -0.13
CA ALA A 124 -12.04 15.00 -0.26
C ALA A 124 -12.22 14.46 -1.69
N LEU A 125 -13.37 14.75 -2.32
CA LEU A 125 -13.66 14.39 -3.70
C LEU A 125 -12.73 15.14 -4.68
N GLY A 126 -12.51 16.44 -4.49
CA GLY A 126 -11.60 17.23 -5.31
C GLY A 126 -10.17 16.69 -5.28
N GLY A 127 -9.64 16.41 -4.08
CA GLY A 127 -8.32 15.78 -3.92
C GLY A 127 -8.20 14.42 -4.60
N SER A 128 -9.25 13.60 -4.48
CA SER A 128 -9.35 12.29 -5.15
C SER A 128 -9.30 12.42 -6.68
N VAL A 129 -10.05 13.37 -7.25
CA VAL A 129 -10.09 13.63 -8.70
C VAL A 129 -8.74 14.13 -9.21
N ILE A 130 -8.08 15.03 -8.49
CA ILE A 130 -6.74 15.53 -8.87
C ILE A 130 -5.71 14.38 -8.89
N ALA A 131 -5.73 13.52 -7.87
CA ALA A 131 -4.86 12.35 -7.83
C ALA A 131 -5.13 11.40 -9.00
N LEU A 132 -6.40 11.13 -9.29
CA LEU A 132 -6.85 10.31 -10.40
C LEU A 132 -6.36 10.85 -11.77
N LEU A 133 -6.58 12.14 -12.02
CA LEU A 133 -6.13 12.78 -13.27
C LEU A 133 -4.61 12.69 -13.42
N THR A 134 -3.87 12.87 -12.32
CA THR A 134 -2.41 12.71 -12.32
C THR A 134 -1.99 11.31 -12.76
N VAL A 135 -2.65 10.26 -12.23
CA VAL A 135 -2.39 8.87 -12.65
C VAL A 135 -2.64 8.67 -14.14
N PHE A 136 -3.73 9.23 -14.67
CA PHE A 136 -4.08 9.11 -16.08
C PHE A 136 -3.10 9.85 -16.99
N VAL A 137 -2.68 11.06 -16.61
CA VAL A 137 -1.67 11.82 -17.34
C VAL A 137 -0.36 11.03 -17.41
N LEU A 138 0.09 10.48 -16.28
CA LEU A 138 1.30 9.68 -16.22
C LEU A 138 1.22 8.40 -17.07
N ALA A 139 0.06 7.73 -17.11
CA ALA A 139 -0.15 6.50 -17.89
C ALA A 139 -0.49 6.71 -19.38
N SER A 140 -0.82 7.94 -19.79
CA SER A 140 -1.33 8.26 -21.14
C SER A 140 -0.37 7.86 -22.27
N ARG A 141 0.94 8.10 -22.10
CA ARG A 141 1.98 7.78 -23.11
C ARG A 141 2.23 6.29 -23.29
N GLN A 142 1.67 5.47 -22.40
CA GLN A 142 1.77 4.01 -22.41
C GLN A 142 0.44 3.36 -22.80
N ALA A 143 -0.43 4.08 -23.53
CA ALA A 143 -1.74 3.61 -23.98
C ALA A 143 -2.61 3.01 -22.85
N PHE A 144 -2.47 3.56 -21.63
CA PHE A 144 -3.14 3.06 -20.43
C PHE A 144 -2.89 1.56 -20.18
N SER A 145 -1.64 1.12 -20.37
CA SER A 145 -1.24 -0.23 -20.02
C SER A 145 -1.51 -0.48 -18.52
N PRO A 146 -1.96 -1.69 -18.11
CA PRO A 146 -2.27 -1.96 -16.71
C PRO A 146 -1.10 -1.71 -15.76
N LEU A 147 0.12 -2.02 -16.21
CA LEU A 147 1.33 -1.80 -15.45
C LEU A 147 1.60 -0.30 -15.25
N ALA A 148 1.46 0.52 -16.29
CA ALA A 148 1.65 1.97 -16.20
C ALA A 148 0.67 2.60 -15.21
N LEU A 149 -0.59 2.20 -15.25
CA LEU A 149 -1.64 2.67 -14.34
C LEU A 149 -1.34 2.31 -12.88
N ILE A 150 -0.97 1.06 -12.61
CA ILE A 150 -0.63 0.61 -11.24
C ILE A 150 0.58 1.39 -10.73
N LEU A 151 1.61 1.56 -11.56
CA LEU A 151 2.81 2.30 -11.17
C LEU A 151 2.55 3.77 -10.88
N ALA A 152 1.82 4.45 -11.78
CA ALA A 152 1.45 5.84 -11.60
C ALA A 152 0.59 5.98 -10.34
N GLY A 153 -0.34 5.06 -10.11
CA GLY A 153 -1.16 4.97 -8.90
C GLY A 153 -0.34 4.83 -7.62
N MET A 154 0.58 3.86 -7.59
CA MET A 154 1.50 3.65 -6.46
C MET A 154 2.36 4.88 -6.20
N LEU A 155 2.88 5.53 -7.25
CA LEU A 155 3.67 6.75 -7.14
C LEU A 155 2.85 7.88 -6.50
N VAL A 156 1.65 8.14 -7.00
CA VAL A 156 0.78 9.20 -6.48
C VAL A 156 0.39 8.89 -5.03
N ASN A 157 0.04 7.64 -4.73
CA ASN A 157 -0.26 7.18 -3.37
C ASN A 157 0.89 7.46 -2.39
N LEU A 158 2.11 7.04 -2.74
CA LEU A 158 3.28 7.21 -1.89
C LEU A 158 3.69 8.68 -1.75
N TYR A 159 3.62 9.45 -2.83
CA TYR A 159 3.98 10.87 -2.79
C TYR A 159 3.00 11.68 -1.95
N CYS A 160 1.69 11.56 -2.23
CA CYS A 160 0.65 12.22 -1.44
C CYS A 160 0.70 11.77 0.03
N GLY A 161 0.85 10.46 0.26
CA GLY A 161 1.01 9.91 1.61
C GLY A 161 2.23 10.46 2.35
N SER A 162 3.38 10.64 1.67
CA SER A 162 4.59 11.21 2.27
C SER A 162 4.42 12.67 2.64
N VAL A 163 3.73 13.46 1.82
CA VAL A 163 3.40 14.85 2.15
C VAL A 163 2.44 14.91 3.34
N THR A 164 1.37 14.11 3.34
CA THR A 164 0.43 14.02 4.47
C THR A 164 1.14 13.63 5.76
N LEU A 165 2.03 12.63 5.70
CA LEU A 165 2.77 12.15 6.87
C LEU A 165 3.76 13.22 7.36
N LEU A 166 4.46 13.92 6.46
CA LEU A 166 5.32 15.05 6.83
C LEU A 166 4.53 16.15 7.55
N MET A 167 3.37 16.53 7.02
CA MET A 167 2.50 17.52 7.67
C MET A 167 2.01 17.02 9.03
N SER A 168 1.67 15.74 9.16
CA SER A 168 1.26 15.13 10.43
C SER A 168 2.37 15.11 11.48
N ILE A 169 3.65 15.05 11.09
CA ILE A 169 4.78 15.17 12.04
C ILE A 169 4.92 16.62 12.51
N ILE A 170 4.73 17.59 11.61
CA ILE A 170 4.93 19.01 11.90
C ILE A 170 3.75 19.58 12.72
N TYR A 171 2.53 19.13 12.46
CA TYR A 171 1.26 19.65 12.99
C TYR A 171 0.39 18.56 13.63
N ASP A 172 0.98 17.76 14.53
CA ASP A 172 0.37 16.55 15.10
C ASP A 172 -1.04 16.77 15.69
N GLN A 173 -1.20 17.79 16.54
CA GLN A 173 -2.48 18.05 17.21
C GLN A 173 -3.59 18.49 16.25
N SER A 174 -3.26 19.26 15.21
CA SER A 174 -4.22 19.79 14.25
C SER A 174 -4.73 18.73 13.27
N LEU A 175 -3.99 17.63 13.10
CA LEU A 175 -4.27 16.63 12.06
C LEU A 175 -4.77 15.28 12.61
N ALA A 176 -4.91 15.13 13.93
CA ALA A 176 -5.42 13.91 14.56
C ALA A 176 -6.81 13.49 14.04
N ALA A 177 -7.72 14.46 13.87
CA ALA A 177 -9.06 14.20 13.34
C ALA A 177 -9.05 13.67 11.90
N ILE A 178 -8.13 14.15 11.06
CA ILE A 178 -7.98 13.70 9.67
C ILE A 178 -7.39 12.29 9.63
N PHE A 179 -6.47 11.97 10.55
CA PHE A 179 -5.95 10.62 10.69
C PHE A 179 -7.05 9.62 11.05
N ILE A 180 -7.89 9.95 12.03
CA ILE A 180 -9.05 9.11 12.43
C ILE A 180 -10.03 8.97 11.27
N TRP A 181 -10.34 10.06 10.55
CA TRP A 181 -11.17 10.01 9.34
C TRP A 181 -10.58 9.09 8.26
N GLY A 182 -9.25 9.13 8.09
CA GLY A 182 -8.51 8.25 7.19
C GLY A 182 -8.60 6.76 7.55
N GLY A 183 -9.07 6.40 8.74
CA GLY A 183 -9.38 5.02 9.14
C GLY A 183 -10.71 4.49 8.63
N GLY A 184 -11.57 5.36 8.09
CA GLY A 184 -12.92 5.04 7.63
C GLY A 184 -13.91 4.85 8.80
N SER A 185 -15.03 5.56 8.76
CA SER A 185 -16.11 5.48 9.74
C SER A 185 -17.47 5.47 9.06
N LEU A 186 -18.33 4.55 9.48
CA LEU A 186 -19.71 4.46 9.01
C LEU A 186 -20.70 5.14 9.95
N VAL A 187 -20.23 5.75 11.04
CA VAL A 187 -21.08 6.53 11.95
C VAL A 187 -21.74 7.67 11.17
N GLN A 188 -23.07 7.72 11.21
CA GLN A 188 -23.87 8.76 10.56
C GLN A 188 -24.50 9.67 11.60
N GLN A 189 -24.61 10.96 11.26
CA GLN A 189 -25.32 11.96 12.05
C GLN A 189 -26.77 12.11 11.58
N ASP A 190 -27.04 11.86 10.30
CA ASP A 190 -28.35 11.94 9.66
C ASP A 190 -28.47 10.97 8.46
N SER A 191 -29.63 10.99 7.82
CA SER A 191 -29.90 10.22 6.59
C SER A 191 -29.43 10.93 5.30
N HIS A 192 -29.01 12.21 5.37
CA HIS A 192 -28.66 13.02 4.21
C HIS A 192 -27.47 12.43 3.45
N ALA A 193 -26.43 11.99 4.15
CA ALA A 193 -25.24 11.42 3.51
C ALA A 193 -25.58 10.20 2.62
N PHE A 194 -26.49 9.34 3.06
CA PHE A 194 -26.94 8.17 2.30
C PHE A 194 -27.70 8.59 1.03
N TRP A 195 -28.70 9.47 1.18
CA TRP A 195 -29.52 9.95 0.06
C TRP A 195 -28.73 10.82 -0.92
N TRP A 196 -27.64 11.45 -0.47
CA TRP A 196 -26.70 12.16 -1.33
C TRP A 196 -25.83 11.18 -2.13
N LEU A 197 -25.35 10.09 -1.51
CA LEU A 197 -24.43 9.14 -2.11
C LEU A 197 -25.11 8.20 -3.13
N LEU A 198 -26.28 7.67 -2.78
CA LEU A 198 -27.00 6.67 -3.57
C LEU A 198 -27.21 7.06 -5.05
N PRO A 199 -27.84 8.20 -5.39
CA PRO A 199 -28.08 8.56 -6.79
C PRO A 199 -26.79 8.79 -7.57
N ARG A 200 -25.73 9.29 -6.91
CA ARG A 200 -24.42 9.54 -7.55
C ARG A 200 -23.70 8.24 -7.86
N VAL A 201 -23.74 7.26 -6.97
CA VAL A 201 -23.21 5.90 -7.22
C VAL A 201 -23.97 5.23 -8.37
N LEU A 202 -25.31 5.33 -8.38
CA LEU A 202 -26.13 4.80 -9.47
C LEU A 202 -25.82 5.47 -10.82
N PHE A 203 -25.58 6.78 -10.83
CA PHE A 203 -25.18 7.49 -12.04
C PHE A 203 -23.81 7.02 -12.56
N CYS A 204 -22.82 6.88 -11.68
CA CYS A 204 -21.49 6.37 -12.06
C CYS A 204 -21.49 4.88 -12.46
N LEU A 205 -22.54 4.13 -12.13
CA LEU A 205 -22.71 2.74 -12.55
C LEU A 205 -23.04 2.61 -14.06
N ILE A 206 -23.73 3.60 -14.63
CA ILE A 206 -24.17 3.60 -16.04
C ILE A 206 -23.02 3.28 -17.02
N PRO A 207 -21.88 4.00 -17.03
CA PRO A 207 -20.78 3.70 -17.95
C PRO A 207 -20.20 2.29 -17.76
N ILE A 208 -20.18 1.75 -16.53
CA ILE A 208 -19.72 0.38 -16.26
C ILE A 208 -20.67 -0.63 -16.91
N LEU A 209 -21.99 -0.41 -16.79
CA LEU A 209 -23.02 -1.26 -17.38
C LEU A 209 -22.98 -1.24 -18.92
N LEU A 210 -22.78 -0.07 -19.51
CA LEU A 210 -22.62 0.08 -20.97
C LEU A 210 -21.38 -0.64 -21.49
N MET A 211 -20.30 -0.69 -20.70
CA MET A 211 -19.04 -1.31 -21.07
C MET A 211 -18.92 -2.80 -20.68
N LEU A 212 -19.99 -3.45 -20.20
CA LEU A 212 -19.93 -4.86 -19.74
C LEU A 212 -19.43 -5.84 -20.79
N ARG A 213 -19.89 -5.69 -22.05
CA ARG A 213 -19.47 -6.58 -23.14
C ARG A 213 -18.00 -6.34 -23.50
N PRO A 214 -17.54 -5.12 -23.82
CA PRO A 214 -16.11 -4.85 -24.02
C PRO A 214 -15.23 -5.32 -22.85
N LEU A 215 -15.66 -5.09 -21.61
CA LEU A 215 -14.94 -5.48 -20.41
C LEU A 215 -14.79 -7.00 -20.25
N SER A 216 -15.78 -7.80 -20.67
CA SER A 216 -15.65 -9.26 -20.72
C SER A 216 -14.59 -9.74 -21.72
N LEU A 217 -14.48 -9.06 -22.86
CA LEU A 217 -13.52 -9.37 -23.92
C LEU A 217 -12.10 -8.95 -23.57
N MET A 218 -11.94 -8.08 -22.57
CA MET A 218 -10.63 -7.74 -22.01
C MET A 218 -9.95 -8.90 -21.28
N SER A 219 -10.61 -10.04 -21.07
CA SER A 219 -9.94 -11.26 -20.58
C SER A 219 -9.08 -11.95 -21.65
N LEU A 220 -9.32 -11.66 -22.94
CA LEU A 220 -8.59 -12.21 -24.08
C LEU A 220 -7.26 -11.48 -24.32
N ASN A 221 -6.38 -12.03 -25.17
CA ASN A 221 -5.14 -11.34 -25.54
C ASN A 221 -5.42 -9.99 -26.19
N GLU A 222 -4.56 -8.99 -25.92
CA GLU A 222 -4.78 -7.63 -26.40
C GLU A 222 -4.85 -7.54 -27.94
N GLN A 223 -4.07 -8.39 -28.64
CA GLN A 223 -4.14 -8.53 -30.10
C GLN A 223 -5.51 -9.02 -30.57
N VAL A 224 -6.09 -10.02 -29.88
CA VAL A 224 -7.42 -10.56 -30.18
C VAL A 224 -8.50 -9.53 -29.88
N THR A 225 -8.36 -8.77 -28.80
CA THR A 225 -9.31 -7.69 -28.47
C THR A 225 -9.28 -6.59 -29.54
N ARG A 226 -8.10 -6.21 -30.05
CA ARG A 226 -7.96 -5.22 -31.12
C ARG A 226 -8.51 -5.70 -32.46
N SER A 227 -8.31 -6.97 -32.82
CA SER A 227 -8.88 -7.54 -34.06
C SER A 227 -10.42 -7.61 -34.03
N LEU A 228 -11.03 -7.59 -32.84
CA LEU A 228 -12.48 -7.48 -32.66
C LEU A 228 -13.00 -6.03 -32.71
N GLY A 229 -12.15 -5.05 -33.06
CA GLY A 229 -12.50 -3.64 -33.20
C GLY A 229 -12.60 -2.87 -31.87
N ILE A 230 -12.17 -3.45 -30.75
CA ILE A 230 -12.23 -2.81 -29.44
C ILE A 230 -10.89 -2.15 -29.12
N SER A 231 -10.91 -0.87 -28.74
CA SER A 231 -9.76 -0.15 -28.21
C SER A 231 -9.59 -0.40 -26.70
N PRO A 232 -8.61 -1.23 -26.27
CA PRO A 232 -8.49 -1.62 -24.86
C PRO A 232 -8.21 -0.43 -23.94
N GLY A 233 -7.44 0.56 -24.42
CA GLY A 233 -7.13 1.78 -23.68
C GLY A 233 -8.37 2.62 -23.37
N PHE A 234 -9.32 2.73 -24.32
CA PHE A 234 -10.57 3.47 -24.14
C PHE A 234 -11.51 2.76 -23.16
N VAL A 235 -11.67 1.44 -23.31
CA VAL A 235 -12.49 0.67 -22.37
C VAL A 235 -11.91 0.76 -20.95
N ARG A 236 -10.57 0.64 -20.81
CA ARG A 236 -9.89 0.83 -19.53
C ARG A 236 -10.14 2.22 -18.97
N SER A 237 -9.96 3.28 -19.76
CA SER A 237 -10.10 4.64 -19.26
C SER A 237 -11.51 4.93 -18.76
N VAL A 238 -12.54 4.64 -19.56
CA VAL A 238 -13.96 4.85 -19.19
C VAL A 238 -14.32 4.08 -17.92
N VAL A 239 -14.00 2.79 -17.90
CA VAL A 239 -14.40 1.90 -16.80
C VAL A 239 -13.63 2.21 -15.51
N LEU A 240 -12.33 2.53 -15.60
CA LEU A 240 -11.53 2.92 -14.43
C LEU A 240 -11.94 4.29 -13.91
N LEU A 241 -12.23 5.28 -14.78
CA LEU A 241 -12.73 6.59 -14.35
C LEU A 241 -14.04 6.44 -13.57
N ALA A 242 -14.99 5.65 -14.08
CA ALA A 242 -16.25 5.39 -13.38
C ALA A 242 -16.03 4.68 -12.03
N ALA A 243 -15.19 3.65 -12.01
CA ALA A 243 -14.89 2.89 -10.80
C ALA A 243 -14.20 3.78 -9.73
N LEU A 244 -13.29 4.66 -10.15
CA LEU A 244 -12.56 5.56 -9.27
C LEU A 244 -13.43 6.74 -8.81
N ALA A 245 -14.38 7.19 -9.64
CA ALA A 245 -15.42 8.14 -9.21
C ALA A 245 -16.32 7.55 -8.12
N ILE A 246 -16.81 6.31 -8.29
CA ILE A 246 -17.56 5.59 -7.24
C ILE A 246 -16.73 5.49 -5.96
N SER A 247 -15.47 5.09 -6.06
CA SER A 247 -14.57 5.02 -4.90
C SER A 247 -14.38 6.38 -4.23
N SER A 248 -14.25 7.46 -4.99
CA SER A 248 -14.06 8.82 -4.47
C SER A 248 -15.28 9.31 -3.71
N LEU A 249 -16.48 9.03 -4.23
CA LEU A 249 -17.77 9.33 -3.58
C LEU A 249 -17.95 8.55 -2.28
N VAL A 250 -17.55 7.28 -2.25
CA VAL A 250 -17.58 6.48 -1.02
C VAL A 250 -16.57 7.03 -0.01
N ILE A 251 -15.34 7.32 -0.44
CA ILE A 251 -14.27 7.84 0.43
C ILE A 251 -14.67 9.19 1.03
N SER A 252 -15.31 10.08 0.28
CA SER A 252 -15.70 11.41 0.78
C SER A 252 -16.70 11.32 1.94
N GLN A 253 -17.59 10.33 1.95
CA GLN A 253 -18.62 10.15 2.99
C GLN A 253 -18.18 9.22 4.12
N ALA A 254 -17.63 8.05 3.79
CA ALA A 254 -17.33 7.00 4.76
C ALA A 254 -15.83 6.95 5.16
N GLY A 255 -14.99 7.80 4.59
CA GLY A 255 -13.53 7.74 4.75
C GLY A 255 -12.93 6.54 4.01
N VAL A 256 -11.66 6.22 4.30
CA VAL A 256 -10.93 5.17 3.58
C VAL A 256 -11.30 3.79 4.13
N ILE A 257 -12.05 3.01 3.35
CA ILE A 257 -12.39 1.62 3.67
C ILE A 257 -11.67 0.69 2.70
N GLY A 258 -10.69 -0.06 3.21
CA GLY A 258 -9.90 -1.01 2.44
C GLY A 258 -10.42 -2.45 2.50
N PHE A 259 -9.82 -3.30 1.68
CA PHE A 259 -9.99 -4.76 1.61
C PHE A 259 -11.34 -5.27 1.11
N ILE A 260 -12.43 -4.52 1.18
CA ILE A 260 -13.73 -4.98 0.67
C ILE A 260 -13.69 -5.20 -0.85
N GLY A 261 -13.07 -4.27 -1.58
CA GLY A 261 -12.86 -4.37 -3.03
C GLY A 261 -11.98 -5.54 -3.45
N LEU A 262 -11.15 -6.06 -2.54
CA LEU A 262 -10.31 -7.22 -2.78
C LEU A 262 -10.99 -8.51 -2.29
N ALA A 263 -11.45 -8.58 -1.05
CA ALA A 263 -12.00 -9.78 -0.43
C ALA A 263 -13.30 -10.26 -1.08
N ALA A 264 -14.25 -9.36 -1.35
CA ALA A 264 -15.58 -9.75 -1.81
C ALA A 264 -15.58 -10.42 -3.20
N PRO A 265 -14.86 -9.91 -4.22
CA PRO A 265 -14.75 -10.59 -5.52
C PRO A 265 -14.15 -11.99 -5.44
N HIS A 266 -13.17 -12.19 -4.55
CA HIS A 266 -12.53 -13.49 -4.38
C HIS A 266 -13.42 -14.47 -3.63
N LEU A 267 -14.13 -14.03 -2.60
CA LEU A 267 -15.09 -14.86 -1.88
C LEU A 267 -16.28 -15.25 -2.77
N ALA A 268 -16.79 -14.32 -3.59
CA ALA A 268 -17.80 -14.63 -4.59
C ALA A 268 -17.28 -15.66 -5.62
N ALA A 269 -16.04 -15.50 -6.10
CA ALA A 269 -15.43 -16.44 -7.04
C ALA A 269 -15.20 -17.83 -6.43
N LEU A 270 -14.78 -17.91 -5.16
CA LEU A 270 -14.68 -19.16 -4.40
C LEU A 270 -16.04 -19.85 -4.26
N ALA A 271 -17.10 -19.06 -4.10
CA ALA A 271 -18.44 -19.57 -3.96
C ALA A 271 -19.09 -20.02 -5.29
N GLY A 272 -18.39 -19.86 -6.42
CA GLY A 272 -18.82 -20.32 -7.75
C GLY A 272 -19.10 -19.22 -8.78
N ALA A 273 -18.90 -17.93 -8.44
CA ALA A 273 -19.09 -16.82 -9.39
C ALA A 273 -17.86 -16.63 -10.31
N HIS A 274 -17.76 -17.45 -11.36
CA HIS A 274 -16.60 -17.42 -12.26
C HIS A 274 -16.75 -16.45 -13.44
N ARG A 275 -17.98 -16.23 -13.93
CA ARG A 275 -18.24 -15.36 -15.09
C ARG A 275 -18.29 -13.90 -14.68
N LEU A 276 -17.86 -12.97 -15.54
CA LEU A 276 -17.87 -11.53 -15.22
C LEU A 276 -19.27 -11.05 -14.79
N ARG A 277 -20.33 -11.47 -15.48
CA ARG A 277 -21.72 -11.14 -15.11
C ARG A 277 -22.08 -11.62 -13.71
N GLN A 278 -21.66 -12.83 -13.34
CA GLN A 278 -21.87 -13.36 -12.00
C GLN A 278 -21.06 -12.58 -10.96
N ARG A 279 -19.82 -12.22 -11.26
CA ARG A 279 -18.97 -11.43 -10.35
C ARG A 279 -19.54 -10.03 -10.12
N ILE A 280 -20.05 -9.37 -11.16
CA ILE A 280 -20.67 -8.04 -11.04
C ILE A 280 -21.96 -8.07 -10.23
N LEU A 281 -22.68 -9.20 -10.18
CA LEU A 281 -23.86 -9.35 -9.32
C LEU A 281 -23.49 -9.76 -7.89
N TRP A 282 -22.73 -10.86 -7.75
CA TRP A 282 -22.50 -11.50 -6.45
C TRP A 282 -21.42 -10.80 -5.62
N SER A 283 -20.40 -10.20 -6.24
CA SER A 283 -19.34 -9.55 -5.45
C SER A 283 -19.85 -8.32 -4.71
N PRO A 284 -20.67 -7.42 -5.32
CA PRO A 284 -21.32 -6.34 -4.57
C PRO A 284 -22.14 -6.85 -3.40
N LEU A 285 -23.00 -7.86 -3.60
CA LEU A 285 -23.81 -8.42 -2.51
C LEU A 285 -22.93 -8.98 -1.38
N VAL A 286 -21.89 -9.77 -1.71
CA VAL A 286 -20.93 -10.26 -0.71
C VAL A 286 -20.23 -9.09 -0.01
N GLY A 287 -19.85 -8.04 -0.74
CA GLY A 287 -19.20 -6.84 -0.20
C GLY A 287 -20.07 -6.05 0.77
N GLY A 288 -21.33 -5.85 0.42
CA GLY A 288 -22.34 -5.25 1.30
C GLY A 288 -22.50 -6.06 2.59
N GLY A 289 -22.67 -7.38 2.47
CA GLY A 289 -22.77 -8.28 3.63
C GLY A 289 -21.52 -8.29 4.51
N LEU A 290 -20.32 -8.30 3.92
CA LEU A 290 -19.05 -8.27 4.65
C LEU A 290 -18.86 -6.96 5.41
N LEU A 291 -19.08 -5.82 4.76
CA LEU A 291 -18.89 -4.52 5.40
C LEU A 291 -19.93 -4.32 6.50
N TRP A 292 -21.19 -4.71 6.25
CA TRP A 292 -22.25 -4.65 7.25
C TRP A 292 -21.98 -5.53 8.47
N LEU A 293 -21.57 -6.79 8.26
CA LEU A 293 -21.18 -7.69 9.35
C LEU A 293 -20.00 -7.13 10.15
N THR A 294 -19.01 -6.55 9.46
CA THR A 294 -17.85 -5.95 10.11
C THR A 294 -18.27 -4.76 10.97
N ASP A 295 -19.09 -3.84 10.43
CA ASP A 295 -19.57 -2.67 11.17
C ASP A 295 -20.43 -3.03 12.39
N GLN A 296 -21.20 -4.11 12.30
CA GLN A 296 -21.96 -4.68 13.43
C GLN A 296 -21.06 -5.22 14.54
N GLY A 297 -19.93 -5.86 14.17
CA GLY A 297 -18.91 -6.28 15.12
C GLY A 297 -18.19 -5.10 15.77
N VAL A 298 -17.82 -4.10 14.96
CA VAL A 298 -17.17 -2.86 15.42
C VAL A 298 -18.06 -2.12 16.42
N SER A 299 -19.32 -1.87 16.07
CA SER A 299 -20.29 -1.16 16.93
C SER A 299 -20.41 -1.76 18.33
N ARG A 300 -20.29 -3.08 18.45
CA ARG A 300 -20.30 -3.78 19.75
C ARG A 300 -19.01 -3.57 20.52
N LEU A 301 -17.87 -3.80 19.87
CA LEU A 301 -16.56 -3.69 20.51
C LEU A 301 -16.30 -2.26 21.01
N THR A 302 -16.72 -1.25 20.24
CA THR A 302 -16.67 0.15 20.68
C THR A 302 -17.56 0.40 21.89
N GLY A 303 -18.75 -0.21 21.94
CA GLY A 303 -19.69 -0.05 23.05
C GLY A 303 -19.21 -0.67 24.37
N TYR A 304 -18.44 -1.77 24.33
CA TYR A 304 -17.94 -2.44 25.53
C TYR A 304 -16.66 -1.81 26.11
N HIS A 305 -15.73 -1.39 25.25
CA HIS A 305 -14.39 -0.94 25.69
C HIS A 305 -14.19 0.58 25.61
N GLY A 306 -15.14 1.33 25.05
CA GLY A 306 -15.00 2.77 24.81
C GLY A 306 -13.90 3.13 23.79
N LEU A 307 -13.33 2.12 23.11
CA LEU A 307 -12.28 2.33 22.11
C LEU A 307 -12.89 2.85 20.81
N LEU A 308 -12.24 3.86 20.22
CA LEU A 308 -12.51 4.34 18.88
C LEU A 308 -11.93 3.34 17.88
N LEU A 309 -12.79 2.53 17.25
CA LEU A 309 -12.40 1.54 16.25
C LEU A 309 -12.92 1.98 14.86
N PRO A 310 -12.08 2.59 14.01
CA PRO A 310 -12.48 2.90 12.64
C PRO A 310 -12.83 1.63 11.87
N THR A 311 -14.02 1.59 11.27
CA THR A 311 -14.51 0.39 10.58
C THR A 311 -13.59 -0.01 9.42
N GLY A 312 -13.00 0.95 8.69
CA GLY A 312 -12.08 0.65 7.58
C GLY A 312 -10.77 -0.01 8.01
N MET A 313 -10.26 0.30 9.20
CA MET A 313 -9.11 -0.41 9.77
C MET A 313 -9.51 -1.84 10.17
N MET A 314 -10.71 -2.02 10.71
CA MET A 314 -11.21 -3.34 11.13
C MET A 314 -11.51 -4.26 9.94
N THR A 315 -11.98 -3.72 8.80
CA THR A 315 -12.16 -4.52 7.57
C THR A 315 -10.82 -5.03 7.04
N ALA A 316 -9.76 -4.22 7.06
CA ALA A 316 -8.43 -4.65 6.67
C ALA A 316 -7.80 -5.66 7.66
N LEU A 317 -8.07 -5.49 8.97
CA LEU A 317 -7.65 -6.45 10.00
C LEU A 317 -8.30 -7.82 9.81
N ALA A 318 -9.59 -7.86 9.45
CA ALA A 318 -10.28 -9.10 9.12
C ALA A 318 -9.90 -9.65 7.73
N GLY A 319 -9.68 -8.77 6.75
CA GLY A 319 -9.37 -9.10 5.37
C GLY A 319 -7.98 -9.69 5.17
N GLY A 320 -6.98 -9.26 5.93
CA GLY A 320 -5.60 -9.75 5.85
C GLY A 320 -5.47 -11.27 6.06
N PRO A 321 -5.96 -11.83 7.19
CA PRO A 321 -5.98 -13.27 7.43
C PRO A 321 -6.78 -14.05 6.37
N LEU A 322 -7.91 -13.51 5.93
CA LEU A 322 -8.71 -14.11 4.85
C LEU A 322 -7.92 -14.20 3.54
N LEU A 323 -7.16 -13.15 3.19
CA LEU A 323 -6.28 -13.17 2.03
C LEU A 323 -5.20 -14.24 2.19
N LEU A 324 -4.50 -14.28 3.33
CA LEU A 324 -3.42 -15.25 3.59
C LEU A 324 -3.92 -16.70 3.48
N TRP A 325 -5.12 -16.98 3.99
CA TRP A 325 -5.78 -18.28 3.86
C TRP A 325 -6.18 -18.60 2.41
N TYR A 326 -6.55 -17.60 1.62
CA TYR A 326 -6.97 -17.78 0.22
C TYR A 326 -5.79 -17.98 -0.74
N LEU A 327 -4.63 -17.38 -0.49
CA LEU A 327 -3.47 -17.37 -1.39
C LEU A 327 -3.06 -18.72 -1.98
N PRO A 328 -3.04 -19.84 -1.22
CA PRO A 328 -2.69 -21.15 -1.77
C PRO A 328 -3.62 -21.60 -2.90
N ARG A 329 -4.88 -21.12 -2.90
CA ARG A 329 -5.95 -21.52 -3.83
C ARG A 329 -6.01 -20.67 -5.11
N VAL A 330 -5.32 -19.54 -5.17
CA VAL A 330 -5.29 -18.67 -6.36
C VAL A 330 -4.51 -19.36 -7.48
N ARG A 331 -5.16 -19.66 -8.60
CA ARG A 331 -4.47 -20.01 -9.85
C ARG A 331 -3.74 -18.76 -10.34
N SER A 332 -2.42 -18.81 -10.40
CA SER A 332 -1.63 -17.75 -11.03
C SER A 332 -1.83 -17.82 -12.54
N VAL A 333 -2.28 -16.73 -13.14
CA VAL A 333 -2.17 -16.55 -14.59
C VAL A 333 -0.70 -16.23 -14.88
N PRO A 334 -0.02 -16.98 -15.77
CA PRO A 334 1.32 -16.60 -16.19
C PRO A 334 1.26 -15.19 -16.78
N VAL A 335 1.94 -14.24 -16.14
CA VAL A 335 2.15 -12.91 -16.74
C VAL A 335 3.09 -13.18 -17.90
N GLN A 336 2.57 -13.06 -19.12
CA GLN A 336 3.35 -13.18 -20.33
C GLN A 336 4.55 -12.22 -20.21
N ALA A 337 5.75 -12.79 -20.05
CA ALA A 337 6.97 -12.02 -20.00
C ALA A 337 7.00 -11.13 -21.24
N ILE A 338 7.18 -9.82 -21.02
CA ILE A 338 7.29 -8.85 -22.10
C ILE A 338 8.38 -9.35 -23.06
N LYS A 339 8.01 -9.49 -24.34
CA LYS A 339 8.89 -9.90 -25.45
C LYS A 339 10.12 -9.00 -25.62
N ASP A 340 10.21 -7.90 -24.86
CA ASP A 340 11.39 -7.03 -24.73
C ASP A 340 12.66 -7.77 -24.29
N SER A 341 12.53 -8.98 -23.72
CA SER A 341 13.67 -9.79 -23.30
C SER A 341 14.48 -10.39 -24.46
N LEU A 342 13.91 -10.57 -25.66
CA LEU A 342 14.62 -11.17 -26.80
C LEU A 342 15.47 -10.17 -27.60
N HIS A 343 15.08 -8.89 -27.67
CA HIS A 343 15.81 -7.87 -28.44
C HIS A 343 16.88 -7.12 -27.61
N ALA A 344 17.10 -7.50 -26.36
CA ALA A 344 17.84 -6.70 -25.38
C ALA A 344 19.27 -7.18 -25.05
N ALA A 345 19.76 -8.24 -25.71
CA ALA A 345 21.01 -8.93 -25.37
C ALA A 345 22.31 -8.12 -25.61
N THR A 346 22.25 -6.97 -26.28
CA THR A 346 23.44 -6.22 -26.73
C THR A 346 23.70 -4.89 -26.00
N ALA A 347 22.84 -4.44 -25.08
CA ALA A 347 23.07 -3.16 -24.42
C ALA A 347 24.17 -3.27 -23.33
N THR A 348 25.38 -2.83 -23.68
CA THR A 348 26.48 -2.59 -22.75
C THR A 348 26.37 -1.18 -22.15
N VAL A 349 26.43 -1.05 -20.83
CA VAL A 349 26.64 0.26 -20.19
C VAL A 349 28.02 0.76 -20.59
N ALA A 350 28.12 2.01 -21.02
CA ALA A 350 29.42 2.65 -21.22
C ALA A 350 30.11 2.82 -19.85
N LYS A 351 31.33 2.27 -19.70
CA LYS A 351 32.23 2.47 -18.53
C LYS A 351 32.25 3.91 -17.96
N PRO A 352 32.16 5.02 -18.75
CA PRO A 352 32.08 6.37 -18.18
C PRO A 352 30.88 6.59 -17.24
N ARG A 353 29.70 6.01 -17.52
CA ARG A 353 28.50 6.26 -16.70
C ARG A 353 28.61 5.67 -15.30
N THR A 354 29.23 4.50 -15.15
CA THR A 354 29.48 3.89 -13.83
C THR A 354 30.46 4.71 -13.00
N LEU A 355 31.49 5.29 -13.65
CA LEU A 355 32.47 6.14 -12.98
C LEU A 355 31.82 7.43 -12.46
N TRP A 356 30.96 8.08 -13.26
CA TRP A 356 30.25 9.28 -12.84
C TRP A 356 29.35 9.04 -11.62
N VAL A 357 28.60 7.93 -11.59
CA VAL A 357 27.77 7.58 -10.43
C VAL A 357 28.63 7.38 -9.18
N PHE A 358 29.80 6.75 -9.32
CA PHE A 358 30.73 6.57 -8.20
C PHE A 358 31.30 7.90 -7.69
N ILE A 359 31.73 8.79 -8.59
CA ILE A 359 32.21 10.14 -8.23
C ILE A 359 31.12 10.93 -7.50
N LEU A 360 29.89 10.90 -8.02
CA LEU A 360 28.75 11.57 -7.38
C LEU A 360 28.44 11.01 -5.99
N LEU A 361 28.58 9.70 -5.79
CA LEU A 361 28.42 9.08 -4.46
C LEU A 361 29.47 9.59 -3.48
N LEU A 362 30.76 9.62 -3.88
CA LEU A 362 31.83 10.14 -3.01
C LEU A 362 31.63 11.62 -2.69
N ALA A 363 31.28 12.42 -3.69
CA ALA A 363 30.96 13.84 -3.50
C ALA A 363 29.75 14.03 -2.56
N GLY A 364 28.71 13.22 -2.71
CA GLY A 364 27.53 13.24 -1.84
C GLY A 364 27.85 12.86 -0.40
N ILE A 365 28.72 11.88 -0.17
CA ILE A 365 29.21 11.49 1.16
C ILE A 365 29.96 12.65 1.81
N PHE A 366 30.93 13.23 1.10
CA PHE A 366 31.70 14.36 1.59
C PHE A 366 30.79 15.54 1.95
N PHE A 367 29.92 15.92 1.02
CA PHE A 367 28.99 17.04 1.20
C PHE A 367 28.00 16.80 2.36
N SER A 368 27.54 15.56 2.54
CA SER A 368 26.63 15.18 3.63
C SER A 368 27.26 15.28 5.02
N LEU A 369 28.58 15.11 5.11
CA LEU A 369 29.33 15.20 6.35
C LEU A 369 29.77 16.63 6.67
N ASP A 370 30.08 17.43 5.66
CA ASP A 370 30.72 18.73 5.82
C ASP A 370 29.73 19.91 5.77
N VAL A 371 28.80 19.91 4.80
CA VAL A 371 27.90 21.05 4.59
C VAL A 371 26.66 20.95 5.47
N GLY A 372 26.36 22.04 6.18
CA GLY A 372 25.17 22.11 7.02
C GLY A 372 24.58 23.51 7.14
N ARG A 373 23.40 23.59 7.74
CA ARG A 373 22.71 24.83 8.07
C ARG A 373 22.84 25.11 9.56
N SER A 374 23.29 26.32 9.91
CA SER A 374 23.27 26.87 11.27
C SER A 374 22.29 28.04 11.37
N LEU A 375 22.21 28.66 12.54
CA LEU A 375 21.43 29.87 12.77
C LEU A 375 21.84 31.02 11.83
N ASN A 376 23.10 31.07 11.39
CA ASN A 376 23.64 32.10 10.50
C ASN A 376 23.51 31.75 9.02
N GLY A 377 22.88 30.61 8.69
CA GLY A 377 22.67 30.14 7.33
C GLY A 377 23.54 28.95 6.94
N TRP A 378 23.74 28.79 5.63
CA TRP A 378 24.52 27.69 5.06
C TRP A 378 26.01 27.97 5.18
N HIS A 379 26.77 26.98 5.63
CA HIS A 379 28.22 27.08 5.73
C HIS A 379 28.87 25.70 5.62
N PHE A 380 30.17 25.70 5.32
CA PHE A 380 31.03 24.53 5.46
C PHE A 380 31.47 24.44 6.92
N SER A 381 31.34 23.26 7.51
CA SER A 381 31.79 23.04 8.88
C SER A 381 33.32 23.10 8.90
N GLY A 382 33.90 24.22 9.35
CA GLY A 382 35.35 24.32 9.51
C GLY A 382 35.89 23.15 10.35
N TRP A 383 37.18 22.84 10.24
CA TRP A 383 37.76 21.60 10.82
C TRP A 383 37.37 21.31 12.30
N PRO A 384 37.36 22.30 13.23
CA PRO A 384 36.95 22.04 14.61
C PRO A 384 35.47 21.65 14.73
N GLU A 385 34.60 22.31 14.00
CA GLU A 385 33.15 22.03 13.99
C GLU A 385 32.88 20.68 13.32
N PHE A 386 33.58 20.37 12.22
CA PHE A 386 33.48 19.09 11.54
C PHE A 386 33.75 17.92 12.50
N LEU A 387 34.82 17.98 13.30
CA LEU A 387 35.16 16.96 14.29
C LEU A 387 34.11 16.82 15.40
N GLN A 388 33.47 17.93 15.80
CA GLN A 388 32.39 17.90 16.80
C GLN A 388 31.08 17.33 16.26
N LEU A 389 30.78 17.57 14.98
CA LEU A 389 29.55 17.10 14.33
C LEU A 389 29.68 15.67 13.79
N MET A 390 30.91 15.20 13.52
CA MET A 390 31.21 13.85 13.02
C MET A 390 30.48 12.73 13.79
N PRO A 391 30.50 12.66 15.14
CA PRO A 391 29.81 11.63 15.90
C PRO A 391 28.29 11.58 15.68
N TYR A 392 27.68 12.70 15.30
CA TYR A 392 26.23 12.80 15.04
C TYR A 392 25.88 12.62 13.55
N ARG A 393 26.77 13.05 12.64
CA ARG A 393 26.56 12.97 11.19
C ARG A 393 26.94 11.59 10.63
N LEU A 394 28.04 10.99 11.09
CA LEU A 394 28.58 9.76 10.52
C LEU A 394 27.67 8.55 10.72
N PRO A 395 27.19 8.21 11.93
CA PRO A 395 26.37 7.01 12.12
C PRO A 395 25.07 7.06 11.30
N ARG A 396 24.46 8.25 11.22
CA ARG A 396 23.23 8.50 10.47
C ARG A 396 23.43 8.36 8.96
N MET A 397 24.48 8.97 8.43
CA MET A 397 24.83 8.84 7.02
C MET A 397 25.15 7.39 6.66
N VAL A 398 25.92 6.68 7.49
CA VAL A 398 26.26 5.26 7.28
C VAL A 398 25.01 4.38 7.34
N ALA A 399 24.07 4.63 8.25
CA ALA A 399 22.80 3.92 8.27
C ALA A 399 21.96 4.18 7.03
N GLY A 400 21.85 5.44 6.59
CA GLY A 400 21.16 5.79 5.35
C GLY A 400 21.77 5.09 4.14
N LEU A 401 23.10 5.12 4.01
CA LEU A 401 23.85 4.42 2.98
C LEU A 401 23.58 2.91 3.03
N THR A 402 23.71 2.30 4.20
CA THR A 402 23.52 0.87 4.44
C THR A 402 22.11 0.43 4.03
N ALA A 403 21.09 1.19 4.43
CA ALA A 403 19.70 0.90 4.08
C ALA A 403 19.45 1.06 2.57
N GLY A 404 19.99 2.12 1.95
CA GLY A 404 19.89 2.32 0.49
C GLY A 404 20.53 1.19 -0.31
N VAL A 405 21.72 0.75 0.12
CA VAL A 405 22.44 -0.40 -0.45
C VAL A 405 21.62 -1.68 -0.36
N LEU A 406 21.17 -2.02 0.85
CA LEU A 406 20.45 -3.27 1.12
C LEU A 406 19.10 -3.34 0.38
N LEU A 407 18.32 -2.25 0.41
CA LEU A 407 17.02 -2.19 -0.27
C LEU A 407 17.17 -2.24 -1.79
N ALA A 408 18.17 -1.56 -2.36
CA ALA A 408 18.45 -1.66 -3.79
C ALA A 408 18.88 -3.08 -4.19
N GLY A 409 19.72 -3.70 -3.38
CA GLY A 409 20.13 -5.08 -3.56
C GLY A 409 18.92 -6.03 -3.56
N ALA A 410 18.10 -5.97 -2.52
CA ALA A 410 16.85 -6.72 -2.44
C ALA A 410 15.92 -6.45 -3.63
N GLY A 411 15.82 -5.20 -4.07
CA GLY A 411 15.08 -4.78 -5.25
C GLY A 411 15.56 -5.44 -6.54
N VAL A 412 16.87 -5.46 -6.81
CA VAL A 412 17.42 -6.17 -7.99
C VAL A 412 17.11 -7.66 -7.92
N LEU A 413 17.29 -8.29 -6.74
CA LEU A 413 17.00 -9.71 -6.54
C LEU A 413 15.53 -10.04 -6.84
N ILE A 414 14.60 -9.28 -6.27
CA ILE A 414 13.16 -9.52 -6.44
C ILE A 414 12.76 -9.25 -7.90
N GLN A 415 13.16 -8.12 -8.49
CA GLN A 415 12.82 -7.79 -9.89
C GLN A 415 13.26 -8.89 -10.88
N ARG A 416 14.40 -9.53 -10.62
CA ARG A 416 14.92 -10.66 -11.42
C ARG A 416 14.12 -11.94 -11.18
N VAL A 417 13.84 -12.29 -9.93
CA VAL A 417 13.06 -13.50 -9.59
C VAL A 417 11.63 -13.43 -10.11
N THR A 418 11.00 -12.25 -10.01
CA THR A 418 9.62 -12.03 -10.42
C THR A 418 9.49 -11.73 -11.91
N ALA A 419 10.60 -11.53 -12.64
CA ALA A 419 10.62 -10.96 -13.97
C ALA A 419 9.76 -9.68 -14.09
N ASN A 420 9.66 -8.94 -12.98
CA ASN A 420 8.82 -7.76 -12.88
C ASN A 420 9.73 -6.56 -12.60
N PRO A 421 9.88 -5.62 -13.55
CA PRO A 421 10.72 -4.44 -13.38
C PRO A 421 10.29 -3.55 -12.20
N MET A 422 9.12 -3.78 -11.62
CA MET A 422 8.50 -2.93 -10.61
C MET A 422 8.29 -3.64 -9.29
N ALA A 423 8.84 -4.85 -9.13
CA ALA A 423 8.80 -5.48 -7.83
C ALA A 423 9.67 -4.70 -6.84
N SER A 424 9.10 -4.40 -5.68
CA SER A 424 9.76 -3.73 -4.56
C SER A 424 9.91 -4.69 -3.38
N PRO A 425 11.01 -4.62 -2.60
CA PRO A 425 11.18 -5.38 -1.36
C PRO A 425 10.14 -5.10 -0.29
N GLU A 426 9.52 -3.92 -0.29
CA GLU A 426 8.43 -3.59 0.65
C GLU A 426 7.23 -4.53 0.51
N LEU A 427 7.00 -5.05 -0.70
CA LEU A 427 5.91 -5.99 -0.97
C LEU A 427 6.12 -7.35 -0.29
N LEU A 428 7.27 -7.62 0.34
CA LEU A 428 7.47 -8.82 1.16
C LEU A 428 6.82 -8.70 2.55
N GLY A 429 6.38 -7.51 2.97
CA GLY A 429 5.74 -7.28 4.26
C GLY A 429 6.67 -7.37 5.47
N ILE A 430 7.97 -7.61 5.27
CA ILE A 430 8.96 -7.76 6.36
C ILE A 430 9.05 -6.49 7.20
N GLY A 431 9.01 -5.32 6.54
CA GLY A 431 8.98 -4.04 7.23
C GLY A 431 7.74 -3.88 8.12
N ALA A 432 6.57 -4.22 7.59
CA ALA A 432 5.33 -4.23 8.35
C ALA A 432 5.34 -5.23 9.50
N GLY A 433 5.94 -6.41 9.30
CA GLY A 433 6.14 -7.40 10.35
C GLY A 433 6.99 -6.87 11.50
N ALA A 434 8.10 -6.20 11.18
CA ALA A 434 8.97 -5.57 12.15
C ALA A 434 8.22 -4.50 12.96
N SER A 435 7.51 -3.63 12.26
CA SER A 435 6.71 -2.59 12.89
C SER A 435 5.55 -3.15 13.71
N LEU A 436 4.91 -4.24 13.28
CA LEU A 436 3.86 -4.93 14.05
C LEU A 436 4.42 -5.49 15.36
N GLY A 437 5.63 -6.07 15.34
CA GLY A 437 6.32 -6.52 16.55
C GLY A 437 6.52 -5.39 17.56
N ILE A 438 6.93 -4.22 17.09
CA ILE A 438 7.04 -3.02 17.93
C ILE A 438 5.67 -2.56 18.45
N THR A 439 4.65 -2.50 17.60
CA THR A 439 3.29 -2.11 18.02
C THR A 439 2.76 -3.02 19.13
N VAL A 440 2.92 -4.34 18.99
CA VAL A 440 2.49 -5.30 20.02
C VAL A 440 3.27 -5.09 21.32
N LEU A 441 4.58 -4.86 21.26
CA LEU A 441 5.36 -4.54 22.46
C LEU A 441 4.86 -3.28 23.15
N LEU A 442 4.63 -2.19 22.40
CA LEU A 442 4.17 -0.92 22.97
C LEU A 442 2.76 -1.02 23.58
N LEU A 443 1.92 -1.95 23.10
CA LEU A 443 0.62 -2.23 23.71
C LEU A 443 0.73 -2.95 25.06
N ILE A 444 1.71 -3.84 25.20
CA ILE A 444 1.91 -4.62 26.43
C ILE A 444 2.74 -3.82 27.44
N GLN A 445 3.77 -3.13 26.96
CA GLN A 445 4.75 -2.38 27.74
C GLN A 445 5.05 -1.03 27.07
N PRO A 446 4.26 0.02 27.34
CA PRO A 446 4.42 1.34 26.71
C PRO A 446 5.78 2.02 26.99
N ALA A 447 6.45 1.66 28.09
CA ALA A 447 7.75 2.20 28.51
C ALA A 447 8.92 1.27 28.15
N ALA A 448 8.80 0.43 27.12
CA ALA A 448 9.87 -0.45 26.70
C ALA A 448 11.11 0.34 26.24
N GLY A 449 12.28 -0.04 26.74
CA GLY A 449 13.55 0.55 26.31
C GLY A 449 13.93 0.17 24.87
N MET A 450 14.93 0.85 24.31
CA MET A 450 15.39 0.65 22.92
C MET A 450 15.72 -0.81 22.61
N GLY A 451 16.36 -1.53 23.54
CA GLY A 451 16.66 -2.95 23.37
C GLY A 451 15.41 -3.82 23.19
N GLY A 452 14.34 -3.55 23.94
CA GLY A 452 13.07 -4.25 23.80
C GLY A 452 12.43 -3.98 22.44
N ILE A 453 12.42 -2.71 22.00
CA ILE A 453 11.91 -2.29 20.69
C ILE A 453 12.69 -2.97 19.55
N MET A 454 14.02 -3.06 19.66
CA MET A 454 14.85 -3.73 18.64
C MET A 454 14.59 -5.24 18.59
N LEU A 455 14.47 -5.90 19.74
CA LEU A 455 14.19 -7.34 19.81
C LEU A 455 12.80 -7.67 19.28
N SER A 456 11.77 -6.88 19.63
CA SER A 456 10.41 -7.09 19.13
C SER A 456 10.31 -6.82 17.63
N SER A 457 11.02 -5.80 17.13
CA SER A 457 11.17 -5.51 15.70
C SER A 457 11.82 -6.68 14.96
N ALA A 458 12.95 -7.18 15.47
CA ALA A 458 13.66 -8.31 14.89
C ALA A 458 12.78 -9.59 14.90
N ALA A 459 12.06 -9.84 16.00
CA ALA A 459 11.14 -10.97 16.10
C ALA A 459 9.99 -10.86 15.08
N GLY A 460 9.35 -9.70 14.96
CA GLY A 460 8.28 -9.47 13.99
C GLY A 460 8.73 -9.61 12.54
N ALA A 461 9.92 -9.10 12.22
CA ALA A 461 10.56 -9.29 10.91
C ALA A 461 10.87 -10.77 10.64
N PHE A 462 11.39 -11.48 11.63
CA PHE A 462 11.75 -12.90 11.53
C PHE A 462 10.51 -13.79 11.34
N ILE A 463 9.44 -13.56 12.11
CA ILE A 463 8.16 -14.27 11.96
C ILE A 463 7.61 -14.04 10.55
N THR A 464 7.65 -12.81 10.05
CA THR A 464 7.18 -12.50 8.69
C THR A 464 8.02 -13.20 7.62
N LEU A 465 9.35 -13.17 7.76
CA LEU A 465 10.26 -13.90 6.89
C LEU A 465 9.97 -15.41 6.92
N MET A 466 9.68 -15.97 8.09
CA MET A 466 9.32 -17.38 8.24
C MET A 466 7.97 -17.71 7.57
N ILE A 467 6.94 -16.87 7.73
CA ILE A 467 5.65 -17.02 7.05
C ILE A 467 5.84 -16.98 5.52
N THR A 468 6.63 -16.01 5.03
CA THR A 468 6.96 -15.89 3.61
C THR A 468 7.75 -17.11 3.11
N ALA A 469 8.74 -17.59 3.87
CA ALA A 469 9.55 -18.76 3.52
C ALA A 469 8.77 -20.08 3.53
N LEU A 470 7.86 -20.28 4.50
CA LEU A 470 6.99 -21.46 4.58
C LEU A 470 6.02 -21.51 3.41
N SER A 471 5.51 -20.35 2.99
CA SER A 471 4.67 -20.21 1.79
C SER A 471 5.38 -20.67 0.50
N PHE A 472 6.71 -20.75 0.51
CA PHE A 472 7.53 -21.20 -0.62
C PHE A 472 7.79 -22.71 -0.68
N ARG A 473 7.59 -23.46 0.41
CA ARG A 473 7.92 -24.90 0.47
C ARG A 473 6.90 -25.80 -0.23
N GLN A 474 5.67 -25.35 -0.48
CA GLN A 474 4.58 -26.17 -1.04
C GLN A 474 4.68 -26.49 -2.55
N GLY A 475 5.88 -26.57 -3.12
CA GLY A 475 6.14 -27.11 -4.47
C GLY A 475 5.68 -26.25 -5.67
N ARG A 476 4.86 -25.21 -5.48
CA ARG A 476 4.38 -24.29 -6.53
C ARG A 476 4.74 -22.84 -6.20
N PHE A 477 6.04 -22.52 -6.23
CA PHE A 477 6.52 -21.15 -5.99
C PHE A 477 6.00 -20.22 -7.11
N HIS A 478 5.12 -19.29 -6.74
CA HIS A 478 4.69 -18.18 -7.58
C HIS A 478 5.09 -16.86 -6.93
N PRO A 479 5.98 -16.05 -7.53
CA PRO A 479 6.45 -14.80 -6.94
C PRO A 479 5.32 -13.84 -6.54
N GLN A 480 4.21 -13.83 -7.29
CA GLN A 480 3.02 -13.03 -6.98
C GLN A 480 2.38 -13.39 -5.62
N ARG A 481 2.42 -14.66 -5.21
CA ARG A 481 1.89 -15.09 -3.91
C ARG A 481 2.72 -14.54 -2.75
N ALA A 482 4.04 -14.42 -2.95
CA ALA A 482 4.93 -13.79 -1.97
C ALA A 482 4.56 -12.33 -1.75
N LEU A 483 4.38 -11.58 -2.84
CA LEU A 483 4.04 -10.16 -2.81
C LEU A 483 2.68 -9.93 -2.15
N LEU A 484 1.74 -10.86 -2.35
CA LEU A 484 0.44 -10.80 -1.71
C LEU A 484 0.45 -11.13 -0.22
N CYS A 485 1.26 -12.10 0.16
CA CYS A 485 1.47 -12.40 1.57
C CYS A 485 1.99 -11.14 2.29
N GLY A 486 2.98 -10.47 1.71
CA GLY A 486 3.47 -9.21 2.25
C GLY A 486 2.42 -8.11 2.26
N LEU A 487 1.61 -7.94 1.21
CA LEU A 487 0.52 -6.96 1.18
C LEU A 487 -0.50 -7.19 2.31
N ALA A 488 -0.89 -8.44 2.57
CA ALA A 488 -1.78 -8.78 3.69
C ALA A 488 -1.15 -8.44 5.05
N ILE A 489 0.13 -8.77 5.24
CA ILE A 489 0.84 -8.46 6.49
C ILE A 489 0.92 -6.95 6.70
N THR A 490 1.23 -6.19 5.64
CA THR A 490 1.22 -4.73 5.66
C THR A 490 -0.13 -4.15 6.04
N ALA A 491 -1.22 -4.69 5.50
CA ALA A 491 -2.55 -4.23 5.85
C ALA A 491 -2.92 -4.52 7.30
N ILE A 492 -2.62 -5.73 7.79
CA ILE A 492 -2.84 -6.09 9.20
C ILE A 492 -2.09 -5.11 10.10
N PHE A 493 -0.81 -4.85 9.80
CA PHE A 493 -0.01 -3.89 10.54
C PHE A 493 -0.61 -2.48 10.51
N GLN A 494 -0.97 -1.96 9.33
CA GLN A 494 -1.57 -0.63 9.19
C GLN A 494 -2.89 -0.51 9.97
N SER A 495 -3.71 -1.56 9.96
CA SER A 495 -4.95 -1.62 10.75
C SER A 495 -4.68 -1.56 12.25
N VAL A 496 -3.76 -2.40 12.74
CA VAL A 496 -3.41 -2.42 14.17
C VAL A 496 -2.80 -1.08 14.59
N ALA A 497 -1.82 -0.58 13.83
CA ALA A 497 -1.18 0.72 14.08
C ALA A 497 -2.22 1.84 14.11
N GLY A 498 -3.15 1.86 13.14
CA GLY A 498 -4.21 2.86 13.09
C GLY A 498 -5.16 2.82 14.29
N VAL A 499 -5.53 1.62 14.76
CA VAL A 499 -6.33 1.46 15.99
C VAL A 499 -5.57 1.97 17.21
N VAL A 500 -4.29 1.61 17.37
CA VAL A 500 -3.46 2.11 18.47
C VAL A 500 -3.35 3.63 18.43
N MET A 501 -3.09 4.19 17.25
CA MET A 501 -2.94 5.63 17.04
C MET A 501 -4.22 6.42 17.33
N SER A 502 -5.39 5.80 17.14
CA SER A 502 -6.69 6.44 17.40
C SER A 502 -7.08 6.45 18.88
N ASN A 503 -6.42 5.64 19.72
CA ASN A 503 -6.81 5.43 21.12
C ASN A 503 -5.73 5.78 22.15
N ASN A 504 -4.45 5.80 21.76
CA ASN A 504 -3.34 6.01 22.69
C ASN A 504 -2.34 7.03 22.12
N GLY A 505 -2.40 8.27 22.61
CA GLY A 505 -1.55 9.36 22.11
C GLY A 505 -0.04 9.14 22.27
N ILE A 506 0.39 8.48 23.35
CA ILE A 506 1.81 8.20 23.60
C ILE A 506 2.31 7.17 22.60
N ALA A 507 1.61 6.05 22.48
CA ALA A 507 1.93 5.02 21.50
C ALA A 507 1.82 5.57 20.07
N ALA A 508 0.86 6.47 19.81
CA ALA A 508 0.71 7.13 18.52
C ALA A 508 1.94 7.96 18.13
N ASN A 509 2.49 8.74 19.07
CA ASN A 509 3.70 9.53 18.86
C ASN A 509 4.90 8.64 18.50
N MET A 510 5.09 7.54 19.24
CA MET A 510 6.18 6.59 19.00
C MET A 510 6.01 5.87 17.66
N LEU A 511 4.79 5.40 17.35
CA LEU A 511 4.49 4.72 16.09
C LEU A 511 4.67 5.66 14.89
N ARG A 512 4.23 6.92 14.98
CA ARG A 512 4.48 7.93 13.92
C ARG A 512 5.96 8.04 13.62
N GLN A 513 6.81 8.19 14.63
CA GLN A 513 8.26 8.27 14.44
C GLN A 513 8.81 7.00 13.77
N LEU A 514 8.33 5.83 14.16
CA LEU A 514 8.75 4.54 13.59
C LEU A 514 8.33 4.35 12.13
N MET A 515 7.14 4.80 11.74
CA MET A 515 6.60 4.64 10.38
C MET A 515 7.33 5.49 9.32
N THR A 516 8.21 6.40 9.74
CA THR A 516 8.82 7.41 8.86
C THR A 516 10.16 7.01 8.24
N GLY A 517 10.75 5.91 8.68
CA GLY A 517 12.09 5.50 8.25
C GLY A 517 13.16 6.51 8.68
N SER A 518 13.41 6.60 9.98
CA SER A 518 14.29 7.60 10.59
C SER A 518 15.69 7.08 10.89
N THR A 519 16.72 7.89 10.62
CA THR A 519 18.12 7.64 10.99
C THR A 519 18.45 8.16 12.40
N TYR A 520 17.50 8.74 13.13
CA TYR A 520 17.78 9.58 14.31
C TYR A 520 18.35 8.80 15.49
N TYR A 521 17.95 7.54 15.66
CA TYR A 521 18.32 6.72 16.82
C TYR A 521 19.56 5.85 16.56
N VAL A 522 20.19 6.01 15.40
CA VAL A 522 21.31 5.16 14.99
C VAL A 522 22.56 5.59 15.75
N THR A 523 23.09 4.67 16.55
CA THR A 523 24.38 4.80 17.22
C THR A 523 25.51 4.28 16.33
N THR A 524 26.76 4.68 16.59
CA THR A 524 27.96 4.19 15.90
C THR A 524 28.06 2.65 15.84
N PRO A 525 27.84 1.88 16.94
CA PRO A 525 27.89 0.42 16.86
C PRO A 525 26.76 -0.16 15.99
N MET A 526 25.55 0.42 16.02
CA MET A 526 24.46 0.01 15.13
C MET A 526 24.79 0.26 13.66
N ALA A 527 25.37 1.42 13.35
CA ALA A 527 25.81 1.76 12.00
C ALA A 527 26.91 0.81 11.50
N ALA A 528 27.90 0.51 12.35
CA ALA A 528 28.99 -0.41 12.02
C ALA A 528 28.47 -1.84 11.80
N ALA A 529 27.64 -2.36 12.71
CA ALA A 529 27.02 -3.68 12.57
C ALA A 529 26.17 -3.77 11.31
N GLY A 530 25.40 -2.73 11.01
CA GLY A 530 24.61 -2.63 9.78
C GLY A 530 25.46 -2.68 8.53
N LEU A 531 26.55 -1.91 8.48
CA LEU A 531 27.47 -1.89 7.34
C LEU A 531 28.14 -3.25 7.14
N LEU A 532 28.60 -3.90 8.21
CA LEU A 532 29.20 -5.24 8.15
C LEU A 532 28.20 -6.28 7.62
N LEU A 533 26.96 -6.26 8.11
CA LEU A 533 25.89 -7.13 7.60
C LEU A 533 25.57 -6.84 6.13
N ALA A 534 25.57 -5.56 5.72
CA ALA A 534 25.33 -5.21 4.33
C ALA A 534 26.43 -5.72 3.40
N VAL A 535 27.70 -5.59 3.78
CA VAL A 535 28.84 -6.14 3.04
C VAL A 535 28.71 -7.67 2.96
N PHE A 536 28.42 -8.34 4.08
CA PHE A 536 28.23 -9.79 4.12
C PHE A 536 27.10 -10.26 3.19
N LEU A 537 25.90 -9.67 3.30
CA LEU A 537 24.75 -10.05 2.48
C LEU A 537 24.97 -9.74 0.99
N LEU A 538 25.61 -8.62 0.67
CA LEU A 538 25.99 -8.32 -0.72
C LEU A 538 27.02 -9.30 -1.27
N ALA A 539 27.99 -9.73 -0.47
CA ALA A 539 29.01 -10.71 -0.87
C ALA A 539 28.41 -12.10 -1.19
N LEU A 540 27.21 -12.41 -0.69
CA LEU A 540 26.47 -13.63 -1.06
C LEU A 540 25.80 -13.53 -2.45
N THR A 541 25.54 -12.31 -2.95
CA THR A 541 24.82 -12.12 -4.22
C THR A 541 25.53 -12.66 -5.48
N PRO A 542 26.87 -12.59 -5.63
CA PRO A 542 27.57 -13.15 -6.78
C PRO A 542 27.47 -14.68 -6.87
N LEU A 543 27.33 -15.37 -5.72
CA LEU A 543 27.09 -16.82 -5.68
C LEU A 543 25.77 -17.20 -6.39
N LEU A 544 24.82 -16.26 -6.43
CA LEU A 544 23.53 -16.42 -7.10
C LEU A 544 23.52 -15.86 -8.53
N ARG A 545 24.66 -15.45 -9.09
CA ARG A 545 24.75 -14.83 -10.43
C ARG A 545 24.06 -15.66 -11.52
N ARG A 546 24.32 -16.98 -11.57
CA ARG A 546 23.70 -17.89 -12.56
C ARG A 546 22.19 -17.93 -12.39
N HIS A 547 21.70 -18.00 -11.15
CA HIS A 547 20.27 -17.98 -10.84
C HIS A 547 19.63 -16.66 -11.28
N LEU A 548 20.24 -15.52 -10.98
CA LEU A 548 19.72 -14.19 -11.35
C LEU A 548 19.72 -13.94 -12.86
N GLN A 549 20.63 -14.57 -13.61
CA GLN A 549 20.65 -14.50 -15.07
C GLN A 549 19.54 -15.34 -15.70
N LEU A 550 19.30 -16.54 -15.18
CA LEU A 550 18.41 -17.52 -15.80
C LEU A 550 16.95 -17.38 -15.36
N LEU A 551 16.67 -17.06 -14.09
CA LEU A 551 15.30 -17.00 -13.55
C LEU A 551 14.31 -16.12 -14.32
N PRO A 552 14.72 -14.97 -14.93
CA PRO A 552 13.82 -14.20 -15.79
C PRO A 552 13.41 -14.91 -17.10
N LEU A 553 14.13 -15.94 -17.53
CA LEU A 553 14.01 -16.59 -18.86
C LEU A 553 13.04 -17.78 -18.85
N GLU A 554 11.93 -17.71 -18.11
CA GLU A 554 10.84 -18.69 -17.92
C GLU A 554 11.15 -20.18 -18.19
N SER A 555 11.24 -20.61 -19.45
CA SER A 555 11.45 -22.01 -19.87
C SER A 555 12.92 -22.47 -19.85
N VAL A 556 13.87 -21.55 -20.00
CA VAL A 556 15.32 -21.84 -20.10
C VAL A 556 15.94 -22.40 -18.80
N PRO A 557 15.55 -21.97 -17.58
CA PRO A 557 16.08 -22.55 -16.35
C PRO A 557 15.85 -24.06 -16.23
N PHE A 558 14.68 -24.53 -16.67
CA PHE A 558 14.29 -25.94 -16.56
C PHE A 558 15.13 -26.80 -17.50
N SER A 559 15.36 -26.36 -18.74
CA SER A 559 16.20 -27.08 -19.71
C SER A 559 17.67 -27.15 -19.30
N LEU A 560 18.14 -26.22 -18.46
CA LEU A 560 19.51 -26.20 -17.91
C LEU A 560 19.67 -26.96 -16.57
N GLY A 561 18.66 -27.77 -16.18
CA GLY A 561 18.69 -28.60 -14.96
C GLY A 561 18.53 -27.83 -13.65
N MET A 562 18.10 -26.56 -13.70
CA MET A 562 17.94 -25.74 -12.50
C MET A 562 16.68 -26.14 -11.72
N ARG A 563 16.84 -26.43 -10.43
CA ARG A 563 15.71 -26.59 -9.49
C ARG A 563 15.08 -25.22 -9.20
N VAL A 564 14.25 -24.72 -10.12
CA VAL A 564 13.64 -23.38 -10.08
C VAL A 564 13.02 -23.02 -8.72
N PRO A 565 12.24 -23.88 -8.05
CA PRO A 565 11.67 -23.53 -6.74
C PRO A 565 12.73 -23.23 -5.68
N ARG A 566 13.83 -23.99 -5.64
CA ARG A 566 14.93 -23.79 -4.67
C ARG A 566 15.76 -22.55 -5.00
N ALA A 567 16.01 -22.33 -6.28
CA ALA A 567 16.70 -21.13 -6.76
C ALA A 567 15.91 -19.86 -6.38
N ARG A 568 14.61 -19.84 -6.65
CA ARG A 568 13.73 -18.72 -6.30
C ARG A 568 13.63 -18.54 -4.80
N SER A 569 13.50 -19.61 -4.02
CA SER A 569 13.45 -19.50 -2.55
C SER A 569 14.75 -18.94 -1.98
N GLY A 570 15.92 -19.41 -2.45
CA GLY A 570 17.22 -18.90 -1.99
C GLY A 570 17.40 -17.41 -2.25
N VAL A 571 17.08 -16.94 -3.47
CA VAL A 571 17.16 -15.51 -3.80
C VAL A 571 16.16 -14.68 -2.98
N MET A 572 14.94 -15.18 -2.75
CA MET A 572 13.94 -14.47 -1.96
C MET A 572 14.30 -14.38 -0.48
N VAL A 573 14.90 -15.43 0.10
CA VAL A 573 15.40 -15.41 1.48
C VAL A 573 16.53 -14.39 1.63
N LEU A 574 17.45 -14.32 0.65
CA LEU A 574 18.49 -13.30 0.66
C LEU A 574 17.90 -11.88 0.55
N ALA A 575 16.97 -11.66 -0.38
CA ALA A 575 16.28 -10.37 -0.52
C ALA A 575 15.50 -9.98 0.75
N ALA A 576 14.87 -10.97 1.38
CA ALA A 576 14.15 -10.81 2.64
C ALA A 576 15.10 -10.42 3.79
N ALA A 577 16.24 -11.09 3.91
CA ALA A 577 17.26 -10.76 4.91
C ALA A 577 17.82 -9.34 4.70
N MET A 578 18.14 -8.96 3.46
CA MET A 578 18.59 -7.60 3.12
C MET A 578 17.53 -6.56 3.51
N THR A 579 16.26 -6.82 3.21
CA THR A 579 15.14 -5.93 3.57
C THR A 579 14.95 -5.82 5.09
N GLY A 580 15.06 -6.95 5.80
CA GLY A 580 14.93 -7.01 7.26
C GLY A 580 16.02 -6.23 7.96
N VAL A 581 17.29 -6.39 7.55
CA VAL A 581 18.42 -5.61 8.11
C VAL A 581 18.24 -4.12 7.83
N ALA A 582 17.85 -3.72 6.62
CA ALA A 582 17.59 -2.31 6.30
C ALA A 582 16.47 -1.72 7.17
N THR A 583 15.39 -2.48 7.37
CA THR A 583 14.25 -2.08 8.19
C THR A 583 14.62 -1.98 9.67
N LEU A 584 15.46 -2.89 10.18
CA LEU A 584 15.88 -2.85 11.58
C LEU A 584 16.71 -1.60 11.90
N ILE A 585 17.51 -1.12 10.94
CA ILE A 585 18.41 0.02 11.15
C ILE A 585 17.68 1.35 11.00
N VAL A 586 16.92 1.53 9.90
CA VAL A 586 16.31 2.82 9.56
C VAL A 586 14.79 2.82 9.73
N GLY A 587 14.16 1.65 9.82
CA GLY A 587 12.70 1.51 9.79
C GLY A 587 12.17 1.21 8.39
N PRO A 588 10.84 1.05 8.24
CA PRO A 588 10.22 0.82 6.95
C PRO A 588 10.48 2.02 6.02
N LEU A 589 11.31 1.81 5.00
CA LEU A 589 11.64 2.80 4.00
C LEU A 589 10.89 2.48 2.71
N SER A 590 10.09 3.43 2.24
CA SER A 590 9.39 3.27 0.97
C SER A 590 10.25 3.73 -0.21
N PHE A 591 10.09 3.07 -1.36
CA PHE A 591 10.49 3.50 -2.71
C PHE A 591 11.94 3.27 -3.14
N ILE A 592 12.91 3.35 -2.22
CA ILE A 592 14.35 3.26 -2.56
C ILE A 592 14.73 1.91 -3.19
N GLY A 593 14.07 0.84 -2.73
CA GLY A 593 14.26 -0.51 -3.26
C GLY A 593 13.77 -0.70 -4.70
N LEU A 594 12.93 0.21 -5.22
CA LEU A 594 12.46 0.16 -6.60
C LEU A 594 13.25 1.13 -7.50
N LEU A 595 13.53 2.34 -7.00
CA LEU A 595 14.04 3.44 -7.79
C LEU A 595 15.48 3.22 -8.28
N GLY A 596 16.40 2.79 -7.40
CA GLY A 596 17.79 2.47 -7.78
C GLY A 596 17.88 1.40 -8.88
N PRO A 597 17.27 0.22 -8.71
CA PRO A 597 17.22 -0.83 -9.73
C PRO A 597 16.57 -0.40 -11.05
N HIS A 598 15.61 0.51 -11.01
CA HIS A 598 14.96 1.06 -12.19
C HIS A 598 15.88 2.02 -12.95
N ILE A 599 16.49 2.99 -12.25
CA ILE A 599 17.46 3.94 -12.85
C ILE A 599 18.66 3.20 -13.42
N ALA A 600 19.20 2.20 -12.70
CA ALA A 600 20.31 1.37 -13.19
C ALA A 600 19.99 0.75 -14.56
N ARG A 601 18.77 0.25 -14.76
CA ARG A 601 18.35 -0.33 -16.05
C ARG A 601 18.20 0.72 -17.14
N GLN A 602 17.70 1.91 -16.82
CA GLN A 602 17.62 3.02 -17.77
C GLN A 602 19.01 3.50 -18.21
N LEU A 603 20.01 3.45 -17.34
CA LEU A 603 21.40 3.72 -17.68
C LEU A 603 22.04 2.64 -18.58
N GLY A 604 21.33 1.53 -18.81
CA GLY A 604 21.74 0.41 -19.67
C GLY A 604 22.17 -0.85 -18.91
N ALA A 605 22.06 -0.89 -17.57
CA ALA A 605 22.56 -2.00 -16.75
C ALA A 605 21.64 -3.22 -16.83
N ARG A 606 21.83 -4.05 -17.86
CA ARG A 606 21.00 -5.25 -18.12
C ARG A 606 21.60 -6.55 -17.60
N ARG A 607 22.90 -6.61 -17.30
CA ARG A 607 23.54 -7.78 -16.64
C ARG A 607 23.27 -7.75 -15.13
N PRO A 608 22.97 -8.87 -14.45
CA PRO A 608 22.57 -8.85 -13.03
C PRO A 608 23.56 -8.17 -12.10
N MET A 609 24.85 -8.48 -12.20
CA MET A 609 25.88 -7.90 -11.33
C MET A 609 26.11 -6.41 -11.61
N LEU A 610 26.02 -5.99 -12.88
CA LEU A 610 26.14 -4.59 -13.25
C LEU A 610 24.91 -3.78 -12.81
N GLN A 611 23.72 -4.36 -12.93
CA GLN A 611 22.50 -3.78 -12.40
C GLN A 611 22.59 -3.63 -10.89
N LEU A 612 23.07 -4.66 -10.18
CA LEU A 612 23.26 -4.63 -8.74
C LEU A 612 24.23 -3.51 -8.33
N LEU A 613 25.41 -3.46 -8.94
CA LEU A 613 26.43 -2.46 -8.65
C LEU A 613 25.88 -1.03 -8.82
N LEU A 614 25.28 -0.74 -9.98
CA LEU A 614 24.72 0.59 -10.25
C LEU A 614 23.53 0.90 -9.34
N ALA A 615 22.63 -0.05 -9.12
CA ALA A 615 21.45 0.16 -8.27
C ALA A 615 21.86 0.49 -6.83
N VAL A 616 22.83 -0.25 -6.29
CA VAL A 616 23.36 -0.04 -4.94
C VAL A 616 24.01 1.34 -4.81
N MET A 617 24.86 1.76 -5.76
CA MET A 617 25.49 3.09 -5.70
C MET A 617 24.47 4.23 -5.84
N ILE A 618 23.48 4.08 -6.75
CA ILE A 618 22.44 5.09 -6.97
C ILE A 618 21.58 5.25 -5.70
N SER A 619 21.12 4.15 -5.12
CA SER A 619 20.29 4.20 -3.91
C SER A 619 21.08 4.63 -2.68
N ALA A 620 22.37 4.30 -2.58
CA ALA A 620 23.26 4.85 -1.56
C ALA A 620 23.33 6.37 -1.66
N LEU A 621 23.59 6.92 -2.85
CA LEU A 621 23.64 8.36 -3.09
C LEU A 621 22.30 9.03 -2.73
N LEU A 622 21.18 8.46 -3.18
CA LEU A 622 19.85 8.97 -2.86
C LEU A 622 19.59 9.03 -1.36
N MET A 623 19.95 7.98 -0.60
CA MET A 623 19.76 8.00 0.84
C MET A 623 20.70 8.94 1.57
N VAL A 624 21.95 9.09 1.12
CA VAL A 624 22.90 10.06 1.67
C VAL A 624 22.38 11.49 1.45
N VAL A 625 21.88 11.80 0.25
CA VAL A 625 21.27 13.09 -0.07
C VAL A 625 19.97 13.31 0.71
N ALA A 626 19.14 12.28 0.85
CA ALA A 626 17.90 12.36 1.61
C ALA A 626 18.13 12.61 3.11
N ASP A 627 19.11 11.93 3.72
CA ASP A 627 19.50 12.18 5.12
C ASP A 627 20.11 13.58 5.30
N TRP A 628 20.91 14.05 4.34
CA TRP A 628 21.43 15.42 4.35
C TRP A 628 20.32 16.47 4.22
N LEU A 629 19.42 16.34 3.24
CA LEU A 629 18.29 17.25 3.07
C LEU A 629 17.37 17.21 4.30
N GLY A 630 17.14 16.01 4.86
CA GLY A 630 16.30 15.84 6.04
C GLY A 630 16.80 16.59 7.26
N ARG A 631 18.13 16.68 7.44
CA ARG A 631 18.74 17.44 8.55
C ARG A 631 18.73 18.95 8.35
N ASN A 632 18.69 19.43 7.11
CA ASN A 632 18.97 20.83 6.80
C ASN A 632 17.76 21.63 6.27
N MET A 633 16.79 21.00 5.58
CA MET A 633 15.71 21.73 4.91
C MET A 633 14.74 22.42 5.89
N LEU A 634 14.41 21.77 7.00
CA LEU A 634 13.45 22.27 8.00
C LEU A 634 14.14 22.75 9.29
N TYR A 635 15.44 23.05 9.24
CA TYR A 635 16.22 23.44 10.41
C TYR A 635 15.53 24.54 11.24
N PRO A 636 15.45 24.43 12.58
CA PRO A 636 16.08 23.43 13.45
C PRO A 636 15.33 22.09 13.57
N ARG A 637 14.15 21.95 12.96
CA ARG A 637 13.43 20.67 12.87
C ARG A 637 14.05 19.79 11.77
N GLN A 638 13.83 18.48 11.86
CA GLN A 638 14.39 17.52 10.91
C GLN A 638 13.28 16.69 10.27
N ILE A 639 13.45 16.38 9.00
CA ILE A 639 12.60 15.49 8.23
C ILE A 639 13.24 14.09 8.21
N PRO A 640 12.50 13.02 8.56
CA PRO A 640 12.99 11.65 8.47
C PRO A 640 13.53 11.32 7.07
N ALA A 641 14.68 10.65 7.02
CA ALA A 641 15.39 10.40 5.77
C ALA A 641 14.55 9.58 4.77
N GLY A 642 13.74 8.62 5.24
CA GLY A 642 12.85 7.83 4.38
C GLY A 642 11.76 8.64 3.68
N LEU A 643 11.11 9.54 4.41
CA LEU A 643 10.17 10.48 3.83
C LEU A 643 10.87 11.40 2.83
N MET A 644 12.04 11.94 3.19
CA MET A 644 12.79 12.82 2.30
C MET A 644 13.23 12.10 1.01
N ALA A 645 13.59 10.83 1.09
CA ALA A 645 13.90 10.01 -0.08
C ALA A 645 12.69 9.83 -1.00
N THR A 646 11.49 9.68 -0.44
CA THR A 646 10.26 9.57 -1.24
C THR A 646 9.88 10.90 -1.88
N LEU A 647 10.00 12.01 -1.13
CA LEU A 647 9.71 13.37 -1.63
C LEU A 647 10.66 13.81 -2.75
N THR A 648 11.92 13.40 -2.68
CA THR A 648 12.93 13.70 -3.72
C THR A 648 12.87 12.74 -4.90
N GLY A 649 12.72 11.43 -4.64
CA GLY A 649 12.70 10.40 -5.68
C GLY A 649 11.39 10.31 -6.45
N GLY A 650 10.26 10.61 -5.82
CA GLY A 650 8.92 10.51 -6.41
C GLY A 650 8.74 11.33 -7.71
N PRO A 651 9.01 12.65 -7.70
CA PRO A 651 8.89 13.48 -8.89
C PRO A 651 9.79 13.00 -10.04
N TRP A 652 11.00 12.55 -9.73
CA TRP A 652 11.92 12.00 -10.73
C TRP A 652 11.33 10.75 -11.40
N LEU A 653 10.79 9.81 -10.61
CA LEU A 653 10.17 8.61 -11.16
C LEU A 653 8.91 8.94 -11.98
N ALA A 654 8.16 9.98 -11.61
CA ALA A 654 7.00 10.45 -12.36
C ALA A 654 7.41 10.92 -13.77
N VAL A 655 8.46 11.75 -13.85
CA VAL A 655 9.02 12.22 -15.12
C VAL A 655 9.52 11.05 -15.97
N LEU A 656 10.22 10.09 -15.36
CA LEU A 656 10.70 8.90 -16.05
C LEU A 656 9.57 8.04 -16.61
N LEU A 657 8.51 7.83 -15.83
CA LEU A 657 7.36 7.05 -16.23
C LEU A 657 6.58 7.72 -17.37
N TYR A 658 6.42 9.04 -17.30
CA TYR A 658 5.76 9.83 -18.35
C TYR A 658 6.56 9.81 -19.66
N ARG A 659 7.90 9.82 -19.61
CA ARG A 659 8.77 9.78 -20.79
C ARG A 659 8.84 8.42 -21.48
N GLN A 660 8.43 7.34 -20.82
CA GLN A 660 8.38 6.01 -21.44
C GLN A 660 7.26 5.96 -22.48
N GLN A 661 7.65 5.88 -23.76
CA GLN A 661 6.71 5.66 -24.86
C GLN A 661 6.46 4.15 -25.02
N HIS A 662 5.20 3.78 -25.23
CA HIS A 662 4.87 2.43 -25.71
C HIS A 662 5.51 2.24 -27.08
N ARG A 663 6.62 1.49 -27.16
CA ARG A 663 7.06 0.96 -28.45
C ARG A 663 6.10 -0.19 -28.77
N GLY A 664 5.30 0.00 -29.82
CA GLY A 664 4.19 -0.87 -30.22
C GLY A 664 4.63 -2.29 -30.54
#